data_AF-A0A1B0CVT4-F1
#
_entry.id   AF-A0A1B0CVT4-F1
#
_cell.length_a   1.000
_cell.length_b   1.000
_cell.length_c   1.000
_cell.angle_alpha   90.00
_cell.angle_beta   90.00
_cell.angle_gamma   90.00
#
_symmetry.space_group_name_H-M   'P 1'
#
loop_
_entity.id
_entity.type
_entity.pdbx_description
1 polymer ?
#
loop_
_entity_poly.entity_id
_entity_poly.type
_entity_poly.pdbx_seq_one_letter_code
_entity_poly.pdbx_strand_id
1 'polypeptide(L)'
;MLEATNARKDKIASKCYGGFARVSTMVKKFREENGSSVLFLNAGDTYTGTPWFTLYKETIATEMMNILRPDAASLGNHEFDKGVEGLVPFLNGVTFPILTANLDTSQEPTMTNAKNLKRSMIFTVSGHRVGVIGYLTPDTKFLSDVGKVNFIPEVEAINTEAQRLKKEENAEIIIVVGHSGLIKDREIAEKCPLVDIIVGGHSHTFLYTGSQPDREVPVDVYPVVVTQSSGKKVPIVQAYCFTKYLGYFKVTINGKGNVVGWTGQPILLNNNIPQDQEVLTALEKYRERVENYGNRVIGVSRVILNGGHTECRFHECNMGNLITDAFVYANVISTPMSTNAWTDASVVLYQSGGIRAPIDPRTAAGSITRLELDNVLPFGNALYVVKVPGNHSLINQLQEFLHCVKMLFFLNFFVLVFSTELALLTASAAAEDGSYEIIILHINDMHARFDQTNAGSNKCQEKDKIASKCYGGFARVSTICSLTGNHEFDKGVEGLVPFLNGVTFPILTANLDTSQEPTMTNAKNLKRSMIFTVSGHRVGVIGYLTPDTKFLSDVGKVNFIPEVEAINAEAQRLKKEENAEIIIIVGHSGLIKDREIAEKCPLVDIIVGGHSHTFLYTGSQPDREVPVDVYPVVVTQSSGKKVPIVQAYCFTKYLGYFKVTINGKGNVVGWTGQPILLNNNIPQDQEVLTALEKYRERVENYGNRVIGVSRVILNGGHTECRFHECNMGNLITDAFVYANVISTPMSTNAWTDASVVLYQSGGIRAPIDPRTAAGSITRLELDNVLPFGNALYVVEVPGNVLRKALEYSVHRYSNTSGWGEFPQVSGLKIRFNVNEEIGKRVKSVKVLCSNCSQPEYQPLRNKKTYNVIMDSFMKDGGDGYSMFKPLKIIKTLPLGDIETVEAYIEKMSPIFPAVEGRITVLGGLQKSDEDWH
;
A
#
# COMPACT_ATOMS: atom_id res chain seq x y z
N MET A 1 -17.79 29.93 5.90
CA MET A 1 -17.85 31.41 5.83
C MET A 1 -18.99 32.02 6.64
N LEU A 2 -20.16 31.41 6.74
CA LEU A 2 -21.28 32.00 7.49
C LEU A 2 -21.02 32.10 9.00
N GLU A 3 -20.48 31.05 9.60
CA GLU A 3 -20.04 31.00 11.01
C GLU A 3 -18.62 30.44 11.14
N ALA A 4 -17.99 30.75 12.28
CA ALA A 4 -16.94 29.92 12.85
C ALA A 4 -17.60 28.72 13.54
N THR A 5 -17.27 27.50 13.12
CA THR A 5 -17.94 26.28 13.59
C THR A 5 -17.84 26.09 15.11
N ASN A 6 -18.97 25.83 15.78
CA ASN A 6 -19.04 25.50 17.20
C ASN A 6 -18.43 24.12 17.51
N ALA A 7 -17.11 24.03 17.44
CA ALA A 7 -16.32 22.83 17.70
C ALA A 7 -16.25 22.50 19.21
N ARG A 8 -17.40 22.07 19.76
CA ARG A 8 -17.62 21.52 21.11
C ARG A 8 -17.51 22.56 22.23
N LYS A 9 -18.49 22.54 23.15
CA LYS A 9 -18.65 23.54 24.21
C LYS A 9 -17.48 23.56 25.20
N ASP A 10 -17.32 24.70 25.86
CA ASP A 10 -16.64 24.90 27.14
C ASP A 10 -15.09 24.80 27.21
N LYS A 11 -14.37 24.80 26.08
CA LYS A 11 -12.90 25.06 26.11
C LYS A 11 -12.24 25.82 24.96
N ILE A 12 -12.95 26.20 23.89
CA ILE A 12 -12.38 26.88 22.71
C ILE A 12 -13.02 28.26 22.43
N ALA A 13 -13.64 28.88 23.45
CA ALA A 13 -14.29 30.19 23.35
C ALA A 13 -13.34 31.38 23.04
N SER A 14 -12.03 31.14 22.88
CA SER A 14 -11.00 32.17 22.64
C SER A 14 -10.33 32.11 21.25
N LYS A 15 -10.76 31.23 20.34
CA LYS A 15 -10.10 31.01 19.03
C LYS A 15 -11.05 30.89 17.82
N CYS A 16 -12.22 31.51 17.87
CA CYS A 16 -13.11 31.57 16.69
C CYS A 16 -12.83 32.83 15.86
N TYR A 17 -12.98 32.71 14.54
CA TYR A 17 -12.62 33.76 13.57
C TYR A 17 -13.59 33.83 12.39
N GLY A 18 -13.78 35.02 11.84
CA GLY A 18 -14.65 35.29 10.71
C GLY A 18 -16.13 35.05 11.01
N GLY A 19 -16.88 34.73 9.96
CA GLY A 19 -18.34 34.63 10.02
C GLY A 19 -19.00 35.91 9.55
N PHE A 20 -20.07 35.79 8.76
CA PHE A 20 -20.84 36.93 8.25
C PHE A 20 -21.37 37.80 9.39
N ALA A 21 -21.66 37.21 10.56
CA ALA A 21 -22.07 37.95 11.75
C ALA A 21 -21.02 38.98 12.24
N ARG A 22 -19.71 38.70 12.12
CA ARG A 22 -18.64 39.66 12.47
C ARG A 22 -18.41 40.69 11.36
N VAL A 23 -18.56 40.29 10.10
CA VAL A 23 -18.52 41.21 8.94
C VAL A 23 -19.62 42.25 9.08
N SER A 24 -20.86 41.81 9.32
CA SER A 24 -22.03 42.70 9.49
C SER A 24 -21.85 43.69 10.63
N THR A 25 -21.40 43.24 11.81
CA THR A 25 -21.06 44.11 12.94
C THR A 25 -20.05 45.19 12.58
N MET A 26 -18.96 44.86 11.88
CA MET A 26 -17.95 45.83 11.48
C MET A 26 -18.43 46.79 10.38
N VAL A 27 -19.23 46.30 9.42
CA VAL A 27 -19.81 47.13 8.35
C VAL A 27 -20.86 48.11 8.90
N LYS A 28 -21.73 47.66 9.82
CA LYS A 28 -22.68 48.51 10.55
C LYS A 28 -21.94 49.57 11.35
N LYS A 29 -20.96 49.17 12.17
CA LYS A 29 -20.09 50.08 12.93
C LYS A 29 -19.46 51.17 12.04
N PHE A 30 -18.82 50.80 10.92
CA PHE A 30 -18.17 51.81 10.07
C PHE A 30 -19.17 52.75 9.40
N ARG A 31 -20.35 52.26 8.99
CA ARG A 31 -21.44 53.09 8.45
C ARG A 31 -22.04 54.02 9.51
N GLU A 32 -22.12 53.60 10.77
CA GLU A 32 -22.50 54.44 11.92
C GLU A 32 -21.44 55.51 12.22
N GLU A 33 -20.16 55.16 12.25
CA GLU A 33 -19.04 56.07 12.55
C GLU A 33 -18.72 57.09 11.44
N ASN A 34 -19.03 56.78 10.17
CA ASN A 34 -18.58 57.57 9.00
C ASN A 34 -19.69 57.95 8.00
N GLY A 35 -20.93 57.49 8.21
CA GLY A 35 -22.09 57.81 7.38
C GLY A 35 -21.93 57.42 5.91
N SER A 36 -22.30 58.34 5.00
CA SER A 36 -22.18 58.20 3.53
C SER A 36 -20.75 58.30 2.99
N SER A 37 -19.74 58.12 3.84
CA SER A 37 -18.31 58.08 3.47
C SER A 37 -17.77 56.64 3.38
N VAL A 38 -18.65 55.63 3.33
CA VAL A 38 -18.30 54.20 3.33
C VAL A 38 -18.85 53.53 2.08
N LEU A 39 -17.99 52.79 1.37
CA LEU A 39 -18.38 51.74 0.44
C LEU A 39 -17.95 50.39 1.02
N PHE A 40 -18.89 49.44 1.13
CA PHE A 40 -18.61 48.04 1.40
C PHE A 40 -18.71 47.25 0.10
N LEU A 41 -17.57 46.77 -0.39
CA LEU A 41 -17.43 46.05 -1.66
C LEU A 41 -17.03 44.58 -1.40
N ASN A 42 -17.58 43.65 -2.18
CA ASN A 42 -17.23 42.23 -2.17
C ASN A 42 -16.58 41.83 -3.51
N ALA A 43 -15.49 41.05 -3.49
CA ALA A 43 -14.70 40.64 -4.65
C ALA A 43 -15.00 39.21 -5.17
N GLY A 44 -16.21 38.69 -4.94
CA GLY A 44 -16.67 37.40 -5.48
C GLY A 44 -16.31 36.18 -4.62
N ASP A 45 -16.64 34.98 -5.12
CA ASP A 45 -16.55 33.69 -4.42
C ASP A 45 -17.37 33.68 -3.11
N THR A 46 -18.66 33.96 -3.24
CA THR A 46 -19.66 33.75 -2.18
C THR A 46 -20.09 32.28 -2.10
N TYR A 47 -20.02 31.55 -3.21
CA TYR A 47 -20.47 30.16 -3.35
C TYR A 47 -19.50 29.10 -2.78
N THR A 48 -20.03 27.90 -2.51
CA THR A 48 -19.31 26.66 -2.12
C THR A 48 -18.58 26.66 -0.75
N GLY A 49 -17.61 25.77 -0.59
CA GLY A 49 -16.65 25.74 0.53
C GLY A 49 -17.14 25.23 1.89
N THR A 50 -18.44 25.02 2.12
CA THR A 50 -18.99 24.46 3.38
C THR A 50 -20.36 23.78 3.19
N PRO A 51 -20.77 22.87 4.10
CA PRO A 51 -22.10 22.23 4.07
C PRO A 51 -23.31 23.17 4.01
N TRP A 52 -23.18 24.43 4.47
CA TRP A 52 -24.22 25.45 4.32
C TRP A 52 -24.64 25.61 2.85
N PHE A 53 -23.67 25.80 1.95
CA PHE A 53 -23.92 25.87 0.51
C PHE A 53 -24.23 24.48 -0.09
N THR A 54 -23.64 23.41 0.43
CA THR A 54 -23.96 22.04 -0.01
C THR A 54 -25.45 21.72 0.16
N LEU A 55 -26.07 22.14 1.27
CA LEU A 55 -27.46 21.84 1.61
C LEU A 55 -28.49 22.88 1.13
N TYR A 56 -28.09 24.15 0.98
CA TYR A 56 -29.00 25.28 0.73
C TYR A 56 -28.58 26.23 -0.41
N LYS A 57 -27.49 25.92 -1.12
CA LYS A 57 -27.14 26.47 -2.44
C LYS A 57 -27.23 28.01 -2.51
N GLU A 58 -27.78 28.53 -3.61
CA GLU A 58 -27.99 29.96 -3.88
C GLU A 58 -28.90 30.66 -2.87
N THR A 59 -29.88 29.95 -2.29
CA THR A 59 -30.87 30.50 -1.37
C THR A 59 -30.21 31.08 -0.12
N ILE A 60 -29.32 30.33 0.53
CA ILE A 60 -28.63 30.83 1.72
C ILE A 60 -27.57 31.90 1.38
N ALA A 61 -26.91 31.80 0.22
CA ALA A 61 -25.99 32.85 -0.25
C ALA A 61 -26.74 34.18 -0.47
N THR A 62 -27.93 34.12 -1.06
CA THR A 62 -28.81 35.27 -1.32
C THR A 62 -29.26 35.95 -0.02
N GLU A 63 -29.83 35.19 0.93
CA GLU A 63 -30.30 35.77 2.20
C GLU A 63 -29.15 36.41 2.97
N MET A 64 -28.02 35.71 3.09
CA MET A 64 -26.89 36.16 3.89
C MET A 64 -26.21 37.41 3.30
N MET A 65 -26.07 37.48 1.98
CA MET A 65 -25.56 38.70 1.32
C MET A 65 -26.54 39.88 1.42
N ASN A 66 -27.85 39.62 1.34
CA ASN A 66 -28.87 40.66 1.52
C ASN A 66 -28.90 41.23 2.96
N ILE A 67 -28.50 40.45 3.97
CA ILE A 67 -28.31 40.95 5.34
C ILE A 67 -27.02 41.78 5.46
N LEU A 68 -25.92 41.36 4.83
CA LEU A 68 -24.66 42.11 4.80
C LEU A 68 -24.75 43.46 4.09
N ARG A 69 -25.65 43.59 3.10
CA ARG A 69 -25.91 44.83 2.32
C ARG A 69 -24.62 45.48 1.76
N PRO A 70 -23.80 44.77 0.96
CA PRO A 70 -22.72 45.42 0.21
C PRO A 70 -23.30 46.45 -0.77
N ASP A 71 -22.55 47.51 -1.04
CA ASP A 71 -22.96 48.55 -1.99
C ASP A 71 -22.79 48.06 -3.44
N ALA A 72 -21.80 47.19 -3.67
CA ALA A 72 -21.67 46.35 -4.86
C ALA A 72 -20.86 45.07 -4.56
N ALA A 73 -21.03 44.03 -5.37
CA ALA A 73 -20.16 42.86 -5.38
C ALA A 73 -19.70 42.52 -6.81
N SER A 74 -18.54 41.89 -6.97
CA SER A 74 -18.17 41.18 -8.21
C SER A 74 -18.63 39.73 -8.17
N LEU A 75 -18.70 39.09 -9.34
CA LEU A 75 -18.64 37.63 -9.43
C LEU A 75 -17.21 37.13 -9.18
N GLY A 76 -17.10 35.98 -8.53
CA GLY A 76 -15.94 35.10 -8.56
C GLY A 76 -16.15 33.93 -9.54
N ASN A 77 -15.19 33.01 -9.62
CA ASN A 77 -15.35 31.86 -10.51
C ASN A 77 -16.35 30.84 -9.92
N HIS A 78 -16.38 30.66 -8.59
CA HIS A 78 -17.21 29.63 -7.96
C HIS A 78 -18.72 29.93 -7.97
N GLU A 79 -19.12 31.14 -8.34
CA GLU A 79 -20.51 31.47 -8.68
C GLU A 79 -21.05 30.65 -9.88
N PHE A 80 -20.16 30.17 -10.76
CA PHE A 80 -20.50 29.32 -11.92
C PHE A 80 -20.43 27.80 -11.63
N ASP A 81 -20.12 27.37 -10.40
CA ASP A 81 -19.96 25.94 -10.07
C ASP A 81 -21.25 25.10 -10.21
N LYS A 82 -22.39 25.73 -10.52
CA LYS A 82 -23.69 25.09 -10.80
C LYS A 82 -24.33 25.59 -12.10
N GLY A 83 -23.50 26.02 -13.05
CA GLY A 83 -23.95 26.53 -14.35
C GLY A 83 -24.63 27.90 -14.25
N VAL A 84 -24.98 28.45 -15.42
CA VAL A 84 -25.78 29.68 -15.51
C VAL A 84 -27.14 29.51 -14.80
N GLU A 85 -27.73 28.31 -14.86
CA GLU A 85 -29.00 27.98 -14.18
C GLU A 85 -28.91 28.13 -12.65
N GLY A 86 -27.81 27.72 -12.02
CA GLY A 86 -27.59 27.89 -10.57
C GLY A 86 -27.18 29.31 -10.14
N LEU A 87 -26.78 30.18 -11.08
CA LEU A 87 -26.35 31.54 -10.81
C LEU A 87 -27.47 32.58 -10.98
N VAL A 88 -28.31 32.44 -12.01
CA VAL A 88 -29.40 33.38 -12.33
C VAL A 88 -30.38 33.62 -11.16
N PRO A 89 -30.78 32.63 -10.33
CA PRO A 89 -31.62 32.87 -9.16
C PRO A 89 -30.97 33.80 -8.11
N PHE A 90 -29.67 33.68 -7.86
CA PHE A 90 -28.92 34.59 -6.97
C PHE A 90 -28.86 36.00 -7.56
N LEU A 91 -28.51 36.13 -8.85
CA LEU A 91 -28.50 37.42 -9.55
C LEU A 91 -29.86 38.14 -9.52
N ASN A 92 -30.97 37.40 -9.45
CA ASN A 92 -32.32 37.95 -9.33
C ASN A 92 -32.77 38.21 -7.88
N GLY A 93 -32.31 37.38 -6.93
CA GLY A 93 -32.69 37.43 -5.51
C GLY A 93 -31.93 38.44 -4.66
N VAL A 94 -30.74 38.88 -5.08
CA VAL A 94 -29.99 39.92 -4.35
C VAL A 94 -30.65 41.31 -4.45
N THR A 95 -30.36 42.18 -3.48
CA THR A 95 -30.90 43.56 -3.37
C THR A 95 -29.90 44.65 -3.77
N PHE A 96 -28.69 44.27 -4.19
CA PHE A 96 -27.57 45.14 -4.53
C PHE A 96 -26.97 44.73 -5.90
N PRO A 97 -26.26 45.62 -6.60
CA PRO A 97 -25.70 45.31 -7.92
C PRO A 97 -24.56 44.28 -7.86
N ILE A 98 -24.60 43.32 -8.77
CA ILE A 98 -23.49 42.44 -9.12
C ILE A 98 -22.81 43.02 -10.35
N LEU A 99 -21.52 43.33 -10.24
CA LEU A 99 -20.74 44.01 -11.26
C LEU A 99 -19.77 43.02 -11.92
N THR A 100 -19.81 42.89 -13.25
CA THR A 100 -18.76 42.21 -14.02
C THR A 100 -18.75 42.76 -15.44
N ALA A 101 -17.79 43.63 -15.77
CA ALA A 101 -17.74 44.34 -17.04
C ALA A 101 -17.30 43.48 -18.23
N ASN A 102 -16.55 42.40 -17.96
CA ASN A 102 -15.86 41.61 -18.98
C ASN A 102 -16.59 40.32 -19.40
N LEU A 103 -17.90 40.22 -19.15
CA LEU A 103 -18.74 39.14 -19.67
C LEU A 103 -19.45 39.56 -20.96
N ASP A 104 -19.44 38.66 -21.95
CA ASP A 104 -20.42 38.62 -23.02
C ASP A 104 -21.41 37.49 -22.72
N THR A 105 -22.62 37.89 -22.32
CA THR A 105 -23.75 37.00 -22.03
C THR A 105 -24.72 36.86 -23.20
N SER A 106 -24.38 37.35 -24.41
CA SER A 106 -25.33 37.45 -25.54
C SER A 106 -25.96 36.12 -25.95
N GLN A 107 -25.26 35.00 -25.68
CA GLN A 107 -25.73 33.63 -25.94
C GLN A 107 -26.50 32.99 -24.77
N GLU A 108 -26.64 33.72 -23.64
CA GLU A 108 -27.34 33.33 -22.41
C GLU A 108 -28.43 34.36 -22.05
N PRO A 109 -29.64 34.25 -22.64
CA PRO A 109 -30.72 35.23 -22.43
C PRO A 109 -31.19 35.35 -20.97
N THR A 110 -31.14 34.26 -20.21
CA THR A 110 -31.52 34.24 -18.77
C THR A 110 -30.56 35.06 -17.91
N MET A 111 -29.26 35.04 -18.23
CA MET A 111 -28.24 35.83 -17.54
C MET A 111 -28.20 37.28 -18.04
N THR A 112 -28.38 37.51 -19.35
CA THR A 112 -28.49 38.85 -19.93
C THR A 112 -29.65 39.66 -19.33
N ASN A 113 -30.76 39.00 -18.99
CA ASN A 113 -31.92 39.63 -18.36
C ASN A 113 -31.92 39.53 -16.82
N ALA A 114 -30.80 39.13 -16.19
CA ALA A 114 -30.73 38.99 -14.74
C ALA A 114 -30.72 40.34 -14.02
N LYS A 115 -31.68 40.55 -13.13
CA LYS A 115 -32.10 41.83 -12.54
C LYS A 115 -30.97 42.72 -12.01
N ASN A 116 -29.98 42.14 -11.34
CA ASN A 116 -28.92 42.91 -10.67
C ASN A 116 -27.54 42.81 -11.34
N LEU A 117 -27.39 42.06 -12.44
CA LEU A 117 -26.12 41.95 -13.16
C LEU A 117 -25.88 43.22 -13.99
N LYS A 118 -24.72 43.86 -13.82
CA LYS A 118 -24.31 45.08 -14.52
C LYS A 118 -22.81 45.03 -14.84
N ARG A 119 -22.32 45.94 -15.67
CA ARG A 119 -20.87 46.14 -15.88
C ARG A 119 -20.23 46.98 -14.78
N SER A 120 -20.92 48.04 -14.38
CA SER A 120 -20.47 49.04 -13.42
C SER A 120 -21.65 49.76 -12.74
N MET A 121 -21.36 50.63 -11.78
CA MET A 121 -22.33 51.57 -11.20
C MET A 121 -21.63 52.81 -10.58
N ILE A 122 -22.28 53.98 -10.66
CA ILE A 122 -21.87 55.21 -9.94
C ILE A 122 -22.47 55.23 -8.54
N PHE A 123 -21.66 55.65 -7.56
CA PHE A 123 -22.04 55.93 -6.18
C PHE A 123 -21.61 57.36 -5.80
N THR A 124 -22.41 58.06 -5.00
CA THR A 124 -22.04 59.37 -4.45
C THR A 124 -21.47 59.19 -3.04
N VAL A 125 -20.16 59.35 -2.87
CA VAL A 125 -19.44 59.08 -1.61
C VAL A 125 -18.78 60.37 -1.13
N SER A 126 -19.13 60.83 0.07
CA SER A 126 -18.66 62.13 0.62
C SER A 126 -18.85 63.35 -0.31
N GLY A 127 -19.76 63.25 -1.30
CA GLY A 127 -20.01 64.27 -2.33
C GLY A 127 -19.36 63.99 -3.71
N HIS A 128 -18.41 63.06 -3.81
CA HIS A 128 -17.74 62.69 -5.06
C HIS A 128 -18.47 61.58 -5.83
N ARG A 129 -18.45 61.63 -7.17
CA ARG A 129 -18.96 60.59 -8.07
C ARG A 129 -17.92 59.46 -8.24
N VAL A 130 -18.09 58.38 -7.49
CA VAL A 130 -17.23 57.19 -7.54
C VAL A 130 -17.86 56.15 -8.48
N GLY A 131 -17.21 55.88 -9.60
CA GLY A 131 -17.54 54.74 -10.45
C GLY A 131 -16.90 53.46 -9.94
N VAL A 132 -17.68 52.38 -9.81
CA VAL A 132 -17.19 51.05 -9.46
C VAL A 132 -17.41 50.12 -10.65
N ILE A 133 -16.36 49.42 -11.11
CA ILE A 133 -16.38 48.49 -12.25
C ILE A 133 -16.04 47.08 -11.75
N GLY A 134 -16.80 46.07 -12.20
CA GLY A 134 -16.54 44.67 -11.85
C GLY A 134 -15.63 43.94 -12.84
N TYR A 135 -14.88 42.92 -12.41
CA TYR A 135 -14.13 42.04 -13.31
C TYR A 135 -13.92 40.61 -12.76
N LEU A 136 -13.77 39.64 -13.65
CA LEU A 136 -13.58 38.21 -13.34
C LEU A 136 -12.55 37.60 -14.30
N THR A 137 -11.72 36.66 -13.85
CA THR A 137 -10.72 36.02 -14.72
C THR A 137 -11.35 35.33 -15.94
N PRO A 138 -10.84 35.57 -17.17
CA PRO A 138 -11.24 34.81 -18.36
C PRO A 138 -10.92 33.31 -18.30
N ASP A 139 -10.16 32.86 -17.31
CA ASP A 139 -9.92 31.44 -17.05
C ASP A 139 -11.12 30.75 -16.37
N THR A 140 -12.16 31.47 -15.93
CA THR A 140 -13.39 30.88 -15.37
C THR A 140 -14.00 29.83 -16.32
N LYS A 141 -13.89 30.01 -17.64
CA LYS A 141 -14.28 29.04 -18.68
C LYS A 141 -13.58 27.67 -18.63
N PHE A 142 -12.50 27.56 -17.85
CA PHE A 142 -11.75 26.33 -17.59
C PHE A 142 -11.88 25.86 -16.13
N LEU A 143 -12.40 26.70 -15.23
CA LEU A 143 -12.49 26.45 -13.79
C LEU A 143 -13.88 25.97 -13.34
N SER A 144 -14.94 26.44 -14.02
CA SER A 144 -16.35 26.24 -13.64
C SER A 144 -17.23 26.11 -14.89
N ASP A 145 -18.51 25.71 -14.73
CA ASP A 145 -19.45 25.59 -15.84
C ASP A 145 -20.06 26.95 -16.22
N VAL A 146 -19.56 27.54 -17.31
CA VAL A 146 -19.95 28.88 -17.76
C VAL A 146 -21.07 28.87 -18.81
N GLY A 147 -21.61 27.70 -19.19
CA GLY A 147 -22.54 27.59 -20.31
C GLY A 147 -21.95 28.21 -21.59
N LYS A 148 -22.63 29.20 -22.16
CA LYS A 148 -22.18 29.96 -23.34
C LYS A 148 -21.68 31.38 -23.02
N VAL A 149 -21.37 31.70 -21.77
CA VAL A 149 -20.81 33.00 -21.39
C VAL A 149 -19.38 33.12 -21.92
N ASN A 150 -19.12 34.15 -22.72
CA ASN A 150 -17.78 34.49 -23.19
C ASN A 150 -17.12 35.52 -22.25
N PHE A 151 -15.78 35.50 -22.22
CA PHE A 151 -14.98 36.35 -21.32
C PHE A 151 -14.01 37.22 -22.13
N ILE A 152 -14.16 38.54 -21.97
CA ILE A 152 -13.30 39.58 -22.54
C ILE A 152 -12.05 39.74 -21.62
N PRO A 153 -10.85 40.04 -22.15
CA PRO A 153 -9.69 40.37 -21.32
C PRO A 153 -9.98 41.50 -20.33
N GLU A 154 -9.52 41.38 -19.08
CA GLU A 154 -9.96 42.27 -18.00
C GLU A 154 -9.54 43.71 -18.25
N VAL A 155 -8.28 43.91 -18.69
CA VAL A 155 -7.71 45.22 -19.03
C VAL A 155 -8.47 45.92 -20.16
N GLU A 156 -9.01 45.18 -21.12
CA GLU A 156 -9.75 45.71 -22.27
C GLU A 156 -11.14 46.19 -21.84
N ALA A 157 -11.87 45.33 -21.13
CA ALA A 157 -13.20 45.65 -20.62
C ALA A 157 -13.18 46.77 -19.57
N ILE A 158 -12.21 46.75 -18.64
CA ILE A 158 -12.04 47.80 -17.62
C ILE A 158 -11.72 49.14 -18.27
N ASN A 159 -10.81 49.20 -19.25
CA ASN A 159 -10.52 50.46 -19.94
C ASN A 159 -11.74 50.99 -20.71
N THR A 160 -12.48 50.12 -21.39
CA THR A 160 -13.68 50.48 -22.14
C THR A 160 -14.76 51.06 -21.22
N GLU A 161 -15.07 50.36 -20.11
CA GLU A 161 -16.11 50.79 -19.16
C GLU A 161 -15.67 52.02 -18.34
N ALA A 162 -14.37 52.15 -18.01
CA ALA A 162 -13.84 53.34 -17.35
C ALA A 162 -13.90 54.59 -18.25
N GLN A 163 -13.62 54.45 -19.55
CA GLN A 163 -13.82 55.53 -20.52
C GLN A 163 -15.30 55.94 -20.61
N ARG A 164 -16.21 54.95 -20.62
CA ARG A 164 -17.65 55.16 -20.62
C ARG A 164 -18.10 55.97 -19.39
N LEU A 165 -17.76 55.50 -18.18
CA LEU A 165 -18.08 56.18 -16.92
C LEU A 165 -17.49 57.60 -16.81
N LYS A 166 -16.27 57.83 -17.31
CA LYS A 166 -15.65 59.15 -17.34
C LYS A 166 -16.39 60.11 -18.29
N LYS A 167 -16.82 59.63 -19.45
CA LYS A 167 -17.40 60.44 -20.54
C LYS A 167 -18.90 60.69 -20.39
N GLU A 168 -19.66 59.68 -20.01
CA GLU A 168 -21.13 59.71 -19.98
C GLU A 168 -21.68 60.03 -18.59
N GLU A 169 -21.01 59.52 -17.55
CA GLU A 169 -21.48 59.59 -16.17
C GLU A 169 -20.60 60.44 -15.25
N ASN A 170 -19.65 61.20 -15.82
CA ASN A 170 -18.78 62.14 -15.10
C ASN A 170 -18.15 61.55 -13.82
N ALA A 171 -17.65 60.32 -13.89
CA ALA A 171 -16.98 59.69 -12.75
C ALA A 171 -15.71 60.47 -12.35
N GLU A 172 -15.60 60.89 -11.10
CA GLU A 172 -14.41 61.54 -10.56
C GLU A 172 -13.33 60.50 -10.26
N ILE A 173 -13.73 59.37 -9.66
CA ILE A 173 -12.85 58.25 -9.29
C ILE A 173 -13.36 56.96 -9.92
N ILE A 174 -12.45 56.08 -10.36
CA ILE A 174 -12.74 54.72 -10.80
C ILE A 174 -12.10 53.72 -9.81
N ILE A 175 -12.94 52.99 -9.10
CA ILE A 175 -12.57 51.78 -8.35
C ILE A 175 -12.88 50.58 -9.23
N VAL A 176 -11.97 49.60 -9.28
CA VAL A 176 -12.27 48.28 -9.83
C VAL A 176 -12.34 47.25 -8.70
N VAL A 177 -13.33 46.38 -8.73
CA VAL A 177 -13.51 45.28 -7.78
C VAL A 177 -13.64 43.97 -8.55
N GLY A 178 -12.89 42.94 -8.19
CA GLY A 178 -12.90 41.74 -9.03
C GLY A 178 -11.98 40.61 -8.64
N HIS A 179 -12.04 39.57 -9.46
CA HIS A 179 -11.66 38.23 -9.08
C HIS A 179 -10.71 37.60 -10.11
N SER A 180 -9.48 38.10 -10.16
CA SER A 180 -8.41 37.56 -11.03
C SER A 180 -7.03 37.40 -10.35
N GLY A 181 -6.85 37.91 -9.12
CA GLY A 181 -5.64 37.67 -8.32
C GLY A 181 -4.54 38.71 -8.49
N LEU A 182 -3.67 38.83 -7.47
CA LEU A 182 -2.73 39.95 -7.30
C LEU A 182 -1.79 40.20 -8.49
N ILE A 183 -1.45 39.17 -9.27
CA ILE A 183 -0.64 39.32 -10.49
C ILE A 183 -1.43 40.09 -11.56
N LYS A 184 -2.71 39.72 -11.78
CA LYS A 184 -3.60 40.44 -12.68
C LYS A 184 -3.98 41.81 -12.13
N ASP A 185 -4.19 41.94 -10.83
CA ASP A 185 -4.47 43.23 -10.19
C ASP A 185 -3.32 44.24 -10.46
N ARG A 186 -2.05 43.78 -10.36
CA ARG A 186 -0.88 44.61 -10.73
C ARG A 186 -0.85 44.97 -12.21
N GLU A 187 -1.21 44.06 -13.11
CA GLU A 187 -1.34 44.33 -14.55
C GLU A 187 -2.44 45.38 -14.84
N ILE A 188 -3.60 45.27 -14.18
CA ILE A 188 -4.69 46.25 -14.30
C ILE A 188 -4.24 47.62 -13.77
N ALA A 189 -3.52 47.66 -12.65
CA ALA A 189 -2.99 48.90 -12.07
C ALA A 189 -1.95 49.60 -12.98
N GLU A 190 -1.18 48.83 -13.76
CA GLU A 190 -0.25 49.35 -14.76
C GLU A 190 -0.98 49.82 -16.04
N LYS A 191 -1.88 49.00 -16.58
CA LYS A 191 -2.42 49.14 -17.95
C LYS A 191 -3.78 49.85 -18.05
N CYS A 192 -4.41 50.20 -16.92
CA CYS A 192 -5.68 50.93 -16.90
C CYS A 192 -5.49 52.36 -16.34
N PRO A 193 -5.08 53.36 -17.15
CA PRO A 193 -4.72 54.70 -16.67
C PRO A 193 -5.85 55.45 -15.95
N LEU A 194 -7.11 55.11 -16.25
CA LEU A 194 -8.29 55.70 -15.61
C LEU A 194 -8.60 55.11 -14.23
N VAL A 195 -8.06 53.95 -13.87
CA VAL A 195 -8.32 53.27 -12.58
C VAL A 195 -7.52 53.93 -11.45
N ASP A 196 -8.17 54.20 -10.33
CA ASP A 196 -7.59 54.88 -9.17
C ASP A 196 -7.33 53.94 -7.99
N ILE A 197 -8.17 52.90 -7.79
CA ILE A 197 -8.07 51.95 -6.67
C ILE A 197 -8.49 50.54 -7.17
N ILE A 198 -7.83 49.49 -6.68
CA ILE A 198 -8.17 48.08 -6.97
C ILE A 198 -8.53 47.32 -5.70
N VAL A 199 -9.65 46.59 -5.72
CA VAL A 199 -10.12 45.68 -4.66
C VAL A 199 -10.16 44.25 -5.22
N GLY A 200 -9.15 43.45 -4.91
CA GLY A 200 -8.89 42.17 -5.56
C GLY A 200 -9.28 40.92 -4.74
N GLY A 201 -9.62 39.85 -5.45
CA GLY A 201 -9.91 38.51 -4.93
C GLY A 201 -9.03 37.41 -5.56
N HIS A 202 -9.60 36.20 -5.69
CA HIS A 202 -9.03 34.99 -6.33
C HIS A 202 -7.75 34.40 -5.71
N SER A 203 -6.64 35.13 -5.65
CA SER A 203 -5.32 34.59 -5.28
C SER A 203 -5.12 34.33 -3.77
N HIS A 204 -6.20 34.37 -2.98
CA HIS A 204 -6.22 34.16 -1.52
C HIS A 204 -5.10 34.93 -0.77
N THR A 205 -4.69 36.10 -1.27
CA THR A 205 -3.42 36.71 -0.84
C THR A 205 -3.61 37.53 0.43
N PHE A 206 -2.82 37.22 1.46
CA PHE A 206 -2.76 38.07 2.66
C PHE A 206 -1.77 39.21 2.41
N LEU A 207 -2.29 40.43 2.37
CA LEU A 207 -1.51 41.66 2.26
C LEU A 207 -1.53 42.36 3.61
N TYR A 208 -0.36 42.70 4.17
CA TYR A 208 -0.28 43.33 5.48
C TYR A 208 1.01 44.15 5.63
N THR A 209 0.93 45.35 6.20
CA THR A 209 2.11 46.20 6.45
C THR A 209 2.54 46.11 7.90
N GLY A 210 3.73 45.54 8.17
CA GLY A 210 4.26 45.34 9.52
C GLY A 210 3.92 43.96 10.11
N SER A 211 4.00 43.82 11.43
CA SER A 211 3.78 42.56 12.13
C SER A 211 2.32 42.07 12.00
N GLN A 212 2.14 40.86 11.47
CA GLN A 212 0.84 40.23 11.30
C GLN A 212 0.12 39.95 12.64
N PRO A 213 -1.22 40.01 12.70
CA PRO A 213 -1.99 39.85 13.94
C PRO A 213 -2.34 38.39 14.28
N ASP A 214 -2.02 37.44 13.40
CA ASP A 214 -2.18 35.99 13.58
C ASP A 214 -1.18 35.26 12.66
N ARG A 215 -1.20 33.93 12.62
CA ARG A 215 -0.22 33.04 11.95
C ARG A 215 -0.03 33.23 10.44
N GLU A 216 -0.92 33.93 9.73
CA GLU A 216 -0.82 34.05 8.26
C GLU A 216 0.37 34.94 7.87
N VAL A 217 1.24 34.44 6.99
CA VAL A 217 2.43 35.18 6.52
C VAL A 217 2.01 36.18 5.44
N PRO A 218 2.30 37.48 5.57
CA PRO A 218 2.04 38.46 4.51
C PRO A 218 2.86 38.15 3.26
N VAL A 219 2.22 38.20 2.09
CA VAL A 219 2.87 37.97 0.79
C VAL A 219 3.46 39.26 0.21
N ASP A 220 2.82 40.40 0.52
CA ASP A 220 3.28 41.76 0.20
C ASP A 220 2.58 42.76 1.15
N VAL A 221 2.94 44.04 1.06
CA VAL A 221 2.40 45.13 1.92
C VAL A 221 0.93 45.46 1.63
N TYR A 222 0.27 46.14 2.57
CA TYR A 222 -1.09 46.68 2.40
C TYR A 222 -1.10 48.22 2.43
N PRO A 223 -1.63 48.90 1.38
CA PRO A 223 -1.88 48.36 0.04
C PRO A 223 -0.57 48.05 -0.71
N VAL A 224 -0.63 47.18 -1.71
CA VAL A 224 0.41 47.13 -2.76
C VAL A 224 0.22 48.35 -3.66
N VAL A 225 1.29 49.02 -4.08
CA VAL A 225 1.20 50.27 -4.84
C VAL A 225 1.96 50.16 -6.16
N VAL A 226 1.24 50.16 -7.27
CA VAL A 226 1.83 50.29 -8.61
C VAL A 226 1.92 51.78 -8.96
N THR A 227 3.05 52.19 -9.55
CA THR A 227 3.21 53.56 -10.09
C THR A 227 3.22 53.48 -11.61
N GLN A 228 2.22 54.08 -12.25
CA GLN A 228 2.11 54.14 -13.71
C GLN A 228 3.18 55.05 -14.32
N SER A 229 3.41 54.93 -15.62
CA SER A 229 4.29 55.83 -16.41
C SER A 229 3.87 57.31 -16.37
N SER A 230 2.60 57.58 -16.03
CA SER A 230 2.05 58.91 -15.75
C SER A 230 2.47 59.51 -14.40
N GLY A 231 3.18 58.75 -13.55
CA GLY A 231 3.44 59.09 -12.15
C GLY A 231 2.26 58.83 -11.20
N LYS A 232 1.10 58.42 -11.73
CA LYS A 232 -0.09 58.05 -10.93
C LYS A 232 0.22 56.82 -10.08
N LYS A 233 -0.16 56.86 -8.80
CA LYS A 233 -0.06 55.72 -7.88
C LYS A 233 -1.42 55.07 -7.71
N VAL A 234 -1.50 53.77 -7.97
CA VAL A 234 -2.72 52.96 -7.87
C VAL A 234 -2.54 51.95 -6.73
N PRO A 235 -3.18 52.16 -5.56
CA PRO A 235 -3.22 51.18 -4.48
C PRO A 235 -4.12 49.98 -4.82
N ILE A 236 -3.64 48.79 -4.48
CA ILE A 236 -4.29 47.49 -4.60
C ILE A 236 -4.49 46.92 -3.20
N VAL A 237 -5.72 46.50 -2.88
CA VAL A 237 -6.06 45.87 -1.60
C VAL A 237 -6.68 44.49 -1.80
N GLN A 238 -6.17 43.52 -1.05
CA GLN A 238 -6.74 42.18 -0.83
C GLN A 238 -6.72 41.90 0.68
N ALA A 239 -7.66 41.11 1.18
CA ALA A 239 -7.85 40.91 2.63
C ALA A 239 -7.37 39.55 3.17
N TYR A 240 -6.92 38.60 2.34
CA TYR A 240 -7.00 37.14 2.57
C TYR A 240 -8.41 36.57 2.30
N CYS A 241 -8.70 35.34 2.74
CA CYS A 241 -9.89 34.57 2.37
C CYS A 241 -10.83 34.22 3.56
N PHE A 242 -11.92 33.51 3.24
CA PHE A 242 -12.87 32.89 4.18
C PHE A 242 -13.56 33.82 5.19
N THR A 243 -13.57 35.14 4.96
CA THR A 243 -13.98 36.19 5.92
C THR A 243 -13.16 36.20 7.22
N LYS A 244 -11.96 35.58 7.29
CA LYS A 244 -11.11 35.66 8.50
C LYS A 244 -10.70 37.10 8.80
N TYR A 245 -10.53 37.91 7.76
CA TYR A 245 -10.24 39.32 7.82
C TYR A 245 -11.27 40.13 7.02
N LEU A 246 -11.52 41.37 7.42
CA LEU A 246 -12.23 42.38 6.65
C LEU A 246 -11.22 43.43 6.17
N GLY A 247 -11.13 43.68 4.86
CA GLY A 247 -10.29 44.76 4.33
C GLY A 247 -10.81 46.13 4.79
N TYR A 248 -9.96 46.94 5.41
CA TYR A 248 -10.26 48.33 5.75
C TYR A 248 -9.24 49.25 5.09
N PHE A 249 -9.73 50.10 4.17
CA PHE A 249 -8.92 51.04 3.41
C PHE A 249 -9.57 52.43 3.41
N LYS A 250 -8.94 53.39 4.08
CA LYS A 250 -9.37 54.78 4.16
C LYS A 250 -8.54 55.62 3.20
N VAL A 251 -9.14 56.00 2.08
CA VAL A 251 -8.51 56.86 1.07
C VAL A 251 -8.74 58.34 1.38
N THR A 252 -7.79 59.20 1.01
CA THR A 252 -7.93 60.67 1.02
C THR A 252 -7.96 61.18 -0.41
N ILE A 253 -9.02 61.92 -0.73
CA ILE A 253 -9.34 62.46 -2.04
C ILE A 253 -9.23 63.98 -1.96
N ASN A 254 -8.67 64.63 -2.98
CA ASN A 254 -8.64 66.09 -3.05
C ASN A 254 -9.81 66.66 -3.86
N GLY A 255 -10.05 67.97 -3.77
CA GLY A 255 -11.10 68.68 -4.52
C GLY A 255 -10.95 68.73 -6.05
N LYS A 256 -10.09 67.87 -6.63
CA LYS A 256 -10.00 67.60 -8.08
C LYS A 256 -10.32 66.13 -8.42
N GLY A 257 -10.83 65.35 -7.45
CA GLY A 257 -11.13 63.92 -7.61
C GLY A 257 -9.90 63.00 -7.52
N ASN A 258 -8.70 63.51 -7.25
CA ASN A 258 -7.49 62.69 -7.23
C ASN A 258 -7.24 62.06 -5.84
N VAL A 259 -6.85 60.80 -5.82
CA VAL A 259 -6.29 60.12 -4.64
C VAL A 259 -4.95 60.75 -4.28
N VAL A 260 -4.82 61.25 -3.04
CA VAL A 260 -3.61 61.93 -2.54
C VAL A 260 -2.98 61.27 -1.31
N GLY A 261 -3.64 60.28 -0.70
CA GLY A 261 -3.12 59.52 0.43
C GLY A 261 -4.07 58.40 0.84
N TRP A 262 -3.61 57.51 1.71
CA TRP A 262 -4.40 56.39 2.24
C TRP A 262 -3.85 55.86 3.56
N THR A 263 -4.71 55.23 4.35
CA THR A 263 -4.35 54.45 5.56
C THR A 263 -5.26 53.21 5.65
N GLY A 264 -4.85 52.18 6.39
CA GLY A 264 -5.66 50.98 6.60
C GLY A 264 -4.85 49.68 6.69
N GLN A 265 -5.53 48.60 7.04
CA GLN A 265 -5.04 47.21 7.16
C GLN A 265 -6.24 46.26 7.08
N PRO A 266 -6.08 44.96 6.75
CA PRO A 266 -7.08 43.95 7.02
C PRO A 266 -7.31 43.77 8.54
N ILE A 267 -8.57 43.85 8.96
CA ILE A 267 -9.00 43.70 10.36
C ILE A 267 -9.30 42.23 10.64
N LEU A 268 -8.56 41.63 11.57
CA LEU A 268 -8.76 40.24 12.01
C LEU A 268 -10.11 40.10 12.74
N LEU A 269 -11.04 39.32 12.18
CA LEU A 269 -12.38 39.15 12.72
C LEU A 269 -12.42 38.06 13.82
N ASN A 270 -11.77 38.29 14.95
CA ASN A 270 -11.70 37.34 16.07
C ASN A 270 -12.86 37.53 17.10
N ASN A 271 -12.78 36.80 18.22
CA ASN A 271 -13.79 36.83 19.29
C ASN A 271 -13.91 38.15 20.07
N ASN A 272 -13.04 39.14 19.84
CA ASN A 272 -13.19 40.48 20.43
C ASN A 272 -14.21 41.34 19.65
N ILE A 273 -14.60 40.91 18.44
CA ILE A 273 -15.66 41.53 17.66
C ILE A 273 -16.96 40.75 17.92
N PRO A 274 -18.03 41.41 18.42
CA PRO A 274 -19.30 40.74 18.68
C PRO A 274 -19.95 40.26 17.37
N GLN A 275 -20.91 39.34 17.50
CA GLN A 275 -21.63 38.76 16.36
C GLN A 275 -22.99 39.43 16.20
N ASP A 276 -23.31 39.85 14.97
CA ASP A 276 -24.59 40.44 14.63
C ASP A 276 -25.76 39.46 14.81
N GLN A 277 -26.71 39.83 15.67
CA GLN A 277 -27.89 39.03 15.99
C GLN A 277 -28.86 38.91 14.80
N GLU A 278 -28.87 39.84 13.84
CA GLU A 278 -29.67 39.73 12.60
C GLU A 278 -29.19 38.53 11.77
N VAL A 279 -27.87 38.37 11.64
CA VAL A 279 -27.24 37.25 10.92
C VAL A 279 -27.43 35.94 11.68
N LEU A 280 -27.22 35.93 13.00
CA LEU A 280 -27.38 34.71 13.81
C LEU A 280 -28.81 34.16 13.74
N THR A 281 -29.81 35.02 13.93
CA THR A 281 -31.23 34.63 13.85
C THR A 281 -31.62 34.13 12.46
N ALA A 282 -31.01 34.66 11.40
CA ALA A 282 -31.22 34.16 10.04
C ALA A 282 -30.55 32.79 9.78
N LEU A 283 -29.37 32.53 10.35
CA LEU A 283 -28.68 31.23 10.25
C LEU A 283 -29.40 30.11 11.00
N GLU A 284 -30.11 30.43 12.08
CA GLU A 284 -30.80 29.45 12.93
C GLU A 284 -31.85 28.63 12.17
N LYS A 285 -32.47 29.21 11.14
CA LYS A 285 -33.39 28.54 10.18
C LYS A 285 -32.77 27.33 9.47
N TYR A 286 -31.44 27.31 9.39
CA TYR A 286 -30.66 26.38 8.59
C TYR A 286 -29.72 25.49 9.43
N ARG A 287 -29.46 25.88 10.70
CA ARG A 287 -28.46 25.24 11.58
C ARG A 287 -28.71 23.76 11.80
N GLU A 288 -29.92 23.37 12.21
CA GLU A 288 -30.20 21.99 12.65
C GLU A 288 -29.83 20.96 11.57
N ARG A 289 -30.19 21.23 10.30
CA ARG A 289 -29.87 20.34 9.17
C ARG A 289 -28.36 20.30 8.89
N VAL A 290 -27.66 21.43 9.02
CA VAL A 290 -26.20 21.52 8.85
C VAL A 290 -25.47 20.75 9.95
N GLU A 291 -25.92 20.85 11.19
CA GLU A 291 -25.34 20.13 12.32
C GLU A 291 -25.65 18.63 12.28
N ASN A 292 -26.88 18.22 11.99
CA ASN A 292 -27.26 16.81 11.84
C ASN A 292 -26.55 16.12 10.66
N TYR A 293 -26.41 16.81 9.51
CA TYR A 293 -25.63 16.31 8.38
C TYR A 293 -24.12 16.30 8.68
N GLY A 294 -23.62 17.38 9.27
CA GLY A 294 -22.20 17.66 9.43
C GLY A 294 -21.53 16.87 10.54
N ASN A 295 -22.16 16.76 11.72
CA ASN A 295 -21.60 16.10 12.90
C ASN A 295 -21.54 14.57 12.78
N ARG A 296 -22.14 13.99 11.74
CA ARG A 296 -22.09 12.54 11.48
C ARG A 296 -20.64 12.09 11.30
N VAL A 297 -20.15 11.27 12.23
CA VAL A 297 -18.85 10.61 12.12
C VAL A 297 -18.88 9.61 10.96
N ILE A 298 -17.85 9.65 10.12
CA ILE A 298 -17.72 8.80 8.92
C ILE A 298 -16.50 7.88 8.96
N GLY A 299 -15.57 8.11 9.87
CA GLY A 299 -14.34 7.33 10.02
C GLY A 299 -13.50 7.81 11.20
N VAL A 300 -12.32 7.21 11.36
CA VAL A 300 -11.34 7.56 12.40
C VAL A 300 -9.94 7.62 11.77
N SER A 301 -9.16 8.64 12.11
CA SER A 301 -7.73 8.71 11.80
C SER A 301 -6.90 9.04 13.05
N ARG A 302 -5.70 8.47 13.10
CA ARG A 302 -4.69 8.70 14.16
C ARG A 302 -3.60 9.70 13.75
N VAL A 303 -3.65 10.20 12.52
CA VAL A 303 -2.71 11.15 11.92
C VAL A 303 -3.44 12.41 11.49
N ILE A 304 -2.73 13.54 11.38
CA ILE A 304 -3.26 14.72 10.68
C ILE A 304 -3.39 14.33 9.21
N LEU A 305 -4.57 14.52 8.62
CA LEU A 305 -4.77 14.42 7.18
C LEU A 305 -4.54 15.81 6.58
N ASN A 306 -3.37 16.00 5.99
CA ASN A 306 -2.82 17.32 5.70
C ASN A 306 -3.22 17.82 4.31
N GLY A 307 -4.46 18.28 4.18
CA GLY A 307 -5.00 18.98 3.01
C GLY A 307 -4.68 20.49 2.96
N GLY A 308 -3.52 20.92 3.48
CA GLY A 308 -3.14 22.33 3.56
C GLY A 308 -2.70 22.93 2.21
N HIS A 309 -3.02 24.21 1.98
CA HIS A 309 -2.66 24.92 0.74
C HIS A 309 -1.14 24.99 0.48
N THR A 310 -0.32 25.13 1.52
CA THR A 310 1.15 25.13 1.42
C THR A 310 1.75 23.74 1.17
N GLU A 311 0.95 22.69 1.33
CA GLU A 311 1.38 21.31 1.40
C GLU A 311 1.03 20.62 0.07
N CYS A 312 -0.23 20.23 -0.12
CA CYS A 312 -0.68 19.46 -1.30
C CYS A 312 -0.48 20.17 -2.64
N ARG A 313 -0.37 21.51 -2.66
CA ARG A 313 -0.17 22.28 -3.92
C ARG A 313 1.31 22.39 -4.33
N PHE A 314 2.23 22.01 -3.45
CA PHE A 314 3.68 22.13 -3.68
C PHE A 314 4.43 20.79 -3.48
N HIS A 315 3.84 19.85 -2.75
CA HIS A 315 4.42 18.55 -2.38
C HIS A 315 3.36 17.45 -2.39
N GLU A 316 3.80 16.18 -2.40
CA GLU A 316 2.96 15.03 -2.06
C GLU A 316 2.40 15.21 -0.63
N CYS A 317 1.12 14.85 -0.41
CA CYS A 317 0.46 15.01 0.88
C CYS A 317 -0.44 13.81 1.20
N ASN A 318 -0.47 13.37 2.46
CA ASN A 318 -1.24 12.18 2.84
C ASN A 318 -2.76 12.31 2.65
N MET A 319 -3.29 13.53 2.59
CA MET A 319 -4.68 13.78 2.19
C MET A 319 -4.90 13.47 0.70
N GLY A 320 -3.97 13.84 -0.17
CA GLY A 320 -4.02 13.55 -1.60
C GLY A 320 -4.00 12.05 -1.84
N ASN A 321 -3.06 11.34 -1.22
CA ASN A 321 -2.94 9.89 -1.32
C ASN A 321 -4.23 9.19 -0.85
N LEU A 322 -4.78 9.57 0.31
CA LEU A 322 -6.05 9.03 0.81
C LEU A 322 -7.22 9.24 -0.19
N ILE A 323 -7.27 10.38 -0.88
CA ILE A 323 -8.30 10.68 -1.88
C ILE A 323 -8.10 9.82 -3.13
N THR A 324 -6.87 9.68 -3.63
CA THR A 324 -6.59 8.84 -4.82
C THR A 324 -6.82 7.35 -4.53
N ASP A 325 -6.41 6.87 -3.35
CA ASP A 325 -6.60 5.48 -2.92
C ASP A 325 -8.10 5.16 -2.76
N ALA A 326 -8.89 6.09 -2.21
CA ALA A 326 -10.34 5.97 -2.12
C ALA A 326 -11.02 5.95 -3.50
N PHE A 327 -10.47 6.66 -4.50
CA PHE A 327 -10.98 6.62 -5.87
C PHE A 327 -10.60 5.33 -6.61
N VAL A 328 -9.39 4.78 -6.41
CA VAL A 328 -9.03 3.43 -6.88
C VAL A 328 -9.95 2.38 -6.24
N TYR A 329 -10.17 2.46 -4.92
CA TYR A 329 -11.08 1.56 -4.22
C TYR A 329 -12.52 1.66 -4.75
N ALA A 330 -13.03 2.88 -4.98
CA ALA A 330 -14.35 3.10 -5.58
C ALA A 330 -14.49 2.47 -6.99
N ASN A 331 -13.42 2.48 -7.78
CA ASN A 331 -13.37 1.76 -9.06
C ASN A 331 -13.38 0.24 -8.83
N VAL A 332 -12.48 -0.28 -8.00
CA VAL A 332 -12.37 -1.72 -7.72
C VAL A 332 -13.68 -2.33 -7.22
N ILE A 333 -14.46 -1.64 -6.38
CA ILE A 333 -15.76 -2.16 -5.90
C ILE A 333 -16.90 -2.06 -6.93
N SER A 334 -16.77 -1.23 -7.97
CA SER A 334 -17.79 -1.07 -9.02
C SER A 334 -17.48 -1.88 -10.29
N THR A 335 -16.21 -2.15 -10.57
CA THR A 335 -15.77 -2.99 -11.69
C THR A 335 -15.95 -4.49 -11.38
N PRO A 336 -16.64 -5.27 -12.24
CA PRO A 336 -16.75 -6.73 -12.11
C PRO A 336 -15.38 -7.43 -12.09
N MET A 337 -15.30 -8.62 -11.49
CA MET A 337 -14.05 -9.40 -11.52
C MET A 337 -13.73 -9.96 -12.90
N SER A 338 -12.45 -9.90 -13.27
CA SER A 338 -11.89 -10.48 -14.49
C SER A 338 -10.82 -11.50 -14.12
N THR A 339 -10.63 -12.53 -14.95
CA THR A 339 -9.54 -13.51 -14.83
C THR A 339 -8.19 -12.96 -15.29
N ASN A 340 -8.22 -11.89 -16.10
CA ASN A 340 -7.07 -11.39 -16.86
C ASN A 340 -6.59 -10.01 -16.37
N ALA A 341 -7.32 -9.35 -15.46
CA ALA A 341 -6.96 -8.07 -14.86
C ALA A 341 -7.64 -7.92 -13.49
N TRP A 342 -6.98 -7.28 -12.52
CA TRP A 342 -7.51 -7.07 -11.17
C TRP A 342 -8.46 -5.86 -11.07
N THR A 343 -8.29 -4.89 -11.97
CA THR A 343 -9.10 -3.69 -12.17
C THR A 343 -9.01 -3.26 -13.64
N ASP A 344 -9.95 -2.45 -14.12
CA ASP A 344 -9.88 -1.79 -15.44
C ASP A 344 -9.20 -0.40 -15.39
N ALA A 345 -9.12 0.21 -14.21
CA ALA A 345 -8.33 1.40 -13.92
C ALA A 345 -7.59 1.27 -12.58
N SER A 346 -6.27 1.43 -12.61
CA SER A 346 -5.36 1.34 -11.45
C SER A 346 -4.68 2.68 -11.11
N VAL A 347 -4.85 3.71 -11.95
CA VAL A 347 -4.21 5.01 -11.82
C VAL A 347 -5.29 6.09 -11.71
N VAL A 348 -5.18 6.96 -10.72
CA VAL A 348 -6.05 8.12 -10.52
C VAL A 348 -5.21 9.39 -10.69
N LEU A 349 -5.69 10.31 -11.51
CA LEU A 349 -5.16 11.66 -11.61
C LEU A 349 -6.12 12.60 -10.88
N TYR A 350 -5.66 13.23 -9.79
CA TYR A 350 -6.44 14.22 -9.06
C TYR A 350 -5.62 15.49 -8.81
N GLN A 351 -6.20 16.65 -9.15
CA GLN A 351 -5.53 17.94 -9.03
C GLN A 351 -5.66 18.50 -7.61
N SER A 352 -4.54 18.89 -7.01
CA SER A 352 -4.47 19.32 -5.60
C SER A 352 -5.11 20.69 -5.32
N GLY A 353 -5.48 21.43 -6.37
CA GLY A 353 -6.33 22.61 -6.24
C GLY A 353 -7.73 22.30 -5.70
N GLY A 354 -8.23 21.08 -5.94
CA GLY A 354 -9.49 20.55 -5.43
C GLY A 354 -9.50 20.19 -3.95
N ILE A 355 -8.32 20.03 -3.33
CA ILE A 355 -8.17 19.79 -1.89
C ILE A 355 -8.16 21.15 -1.18
N ARG A 356 -9.13 21.38 -0.30
CA ARG A 356 -9.38 22.71 0.30
C ARG A 356 -9.08 22.86 1.79
N ALA A 357 -8.99 21.77 2.55
CA ALA A 357 -8.74 21.83 4.00
C ALA A 357 -7.98 20.60 4.54
N PRO A 358 -7.18 20.75 5.62
CA PRO A 358 -6.71 19.63 6.43
C PRO A 358 -7.74 19.20 7.48
N ILE A 359 -7.58 17.98 8.01
CA ILE A 359 -8.33 17.46 9.15
C ILE A 359 -7.33 17.10 10.26
N ASP A 360 -7.52 17.64 11.46
CA ASP A 360 -6.75 17.27 12.66
C ASP A 360 -7.64 16.51 13.68
N PRO A 361 -7.81 15.19 13.46
CA PRO A 361 -8.76 14.37 14.21
C PRO A 361 -8.34 14.15 15.68
N ARG A 362 -7.09 14.51 16.05
CA ARG A 362 -6.53 14.29 17.39
C ARG A 362 -7.26 15.12 18.46
N THR A 363 -7.90 16.22 18.07
CA THR A 363 -8.77 17.04 18.93
C THR A 363 -10.16 16.42 19.17
N ALA A 364 -10.53 15.42 18.37
CA ALA A 364 -11.87 14.85 18.27
C ALA A 364 -11.97 13.38 18.71
N ALA A 365 -10.94 12.86 19.41
CA ALA A 365 -10.75 11.42 19.68
C ALA A 365 -10.65 10.57 18.41
N GLY A 366 -9.96 11.09 17.39
CA GLY A 366 -9.71 10.41 16.12
C GLY A 366 -10.84 10.53 15.10
N SER A 367 -12.05 10.94 15.52
CA SER A 367 -13.22 11.02 14.64
C SER A 367 -13.00 11.97 13.46
N ILE A 368 -13.37 11.50 12.27
CA ILE A 368 -13.58 12.30 11.05
C ILE A 368 -15.07 12.47 10.86
N THR A 369 -15.55 13.70 10.70
CA THR A 369 -16.96 14.03 10.45
C THR A 369 -17.24 14.31 8.97
N ARG A 370 -18.53 14.26 8.58
CA ARG A 370 -18.97 14.64 7.24
C ARG A 370 -18.73 16.13 6.94
N LEU A 371 -18.88 17.00 7.93
CA LEU A 371 -18.51 18.42 7.84
C LEU A 371 -17.04 18.59 7.47
N GLU A 372 -16.14 17.87 8.12
CA GLU A 372 -14.71 17.95 7.84
C GLU A 372 -14.41 17.49 6.41
N LEU A 373 -14.93 16.33 5.96
CA LEU A 373 -14.71 15.84 4.59
C LEU A 373 -15.27 16.78 3.52
N ASP A 374 -16.46 17.36 3.72
CA ASP A 374 -17.04 18.33 2.79
C ASP A 374 -16.23 19.65 2.73
N ASN A 375 -15.50 20.00 3.79
CA ASN A 375 -14.54 21.11 3.75
C ASN A 375 -13.24 20.75 3.01
N VAL A 376 -12.89 19.46 2.88
CA VAL A 376 -11.77 18.99 2.04
C VAL A 376 -12.16 19.00 0.56
N LEU A 377 -13.33 18.44 0.23
CA LEU A 377 -13.82 18.16 -1.13
C LEU A 377 -15.18 18.84 -1.42
N PRO A 378 -15.28 20.18 -1.41
CA PRO A 378 -16.57 20.89 -1.42
C PRO A 378 -17.35 20.85 -2.75
N PHE A 379 -16.74 20.39 -3.83
CA PHE A 379 -17.28 20.54 -5.19
C PHE A 379 -18.30 19.46 -5.60
N GLY A 380 -18.14 18.24 -5.07
CA GLY A 380 -19.03 17.10 -5.37
C GLY A 380 -18.90 16.54 -6.78
N ASN A 381 -17.69 16.56 -7.35
CA ASN A 381 -17.42 16.13 -8.73
C ASN A 381 -17.69 14.63 -8.95
N ALA A 382 -18.13 14.28 -10.16
CA ALA A 382 -18.20 12.89 -10.61
C ALA A 382 -16.80 12.32 -10.90
N LEU A 383 -16.66 11.00 -10.76
CA LEU A 383 -15.47 10.25 -11.18
C LEU A 383 -15.69 9.63 -12.56
N TYR A 384 -14.67 9.66 -13.41
CA TYR A 384 -14.72 9.13 -14.77
C TYR A 384 -13.52 8.22 -15.04
N VAL A 385 -13.78 7.02 -15.54
CA VAL A 385 -12.75 6.12 -16.09
C VAL A 385 -12.52 6.48 -17.55
N VAL A 386 -11.26 6.76 -17.91
CA VAL A 386 -10.87 7.14 -19.28
C VAL A 386 -9.74 6.27 -19.79
N LYS A 387 -9.86 5.77 -21.02
CA LYS A 387 -8.80 5.00 -21.69
C LYS A 387 -7.87 5.96 -22.43
N VAL A 388 -6.68 6.19 -21.88
CA VAL A 388 -5.64 7.05 -22.48
C VAL A 388 -4.70 6.17 -23.31
N PRO A 389 -4.55 6.40 -24.63
CA PRO A 389 -3.58 5.68 -25.46
C PRO A 389 -2.13 5.91 -24.99
N GLY A 390 -1.28 4.89 -25.07
CA GLY A 390 0.12 4.95 -24.62
C GLY A 390 0.99 6.01 -25.33
N ASN A 391 0.56 6.49 -26.49
CA ASN A 391 1.19 7.53 -27.31
C ASN A 391 0.48 8.90 -27.23
N HIS A 392 -0.49 9.06 -26.31
CA HIS A 392 -1.24 10.30 -26.17
C HIS A 392 -0.38 11.42 -25.56
N SER A 393 -0.62 12.68 -25.96
CA SER A 393 0.17 13.84 -25.52
C SER A 393 0.27 14.00 -24.00
N LEU A 394 -0.77 13.57 -23.26
CA LEU A 394 -0.79 13.53 -21.80
C LEU A 394 0.34 12.67 -21.22
N ILE A 395 0.63 11.52 -21.83
CA ILE A 395 1.72 10.63 -21.42
C ILE A 395 3.06 11.22 -21.83
N ASN A 396 3.15 11.85 -23.02
CA ASN A 396 4.37 12.54 -23.44
C ASN A 396 4.72 13.71 -22.49
N GLN A 397 3.74 14.49 -22.02
CA GLN A 397 3.95 15.56 -21.04
C GLN A 397 4.41 15.04 -19.67
N LEU A 398 3.85 13.92 -19.20
CA LEU A 398 4.33 13.23 -17.99
C LEU A 398 5.75 12.65 -18.20
N GLN A 399 6.07 12.17 -19.40
CA GLN A 399 7.39 11.67 -19.76
C GLN A 399 8.43 12.80 -19.88
N GLU A 400 8.09 13.98 -20.40
CA GLU A 400 9.02 15.13 -20.45
C GLU A 400 9.49 15.54 -19.05
N PHE A 401 8.60 15.49 -18.04
CA PHE A 401 8.95 15.71 -16.63
C PHE A 401 9.93 14.66 -16.06
N LEU A 402 9.95 13.46 -16.62
CA LEU A 402 10.83 12.34 -16.23
C LEU A 402 12.12 12.23 -17.06
N HIS A 403 12.14 12.74 -18.29
CA HIS A 403 13.30 12.65 -19.21
C HIS A 403 14.53 13.44 -18.72
N CYS A 404 14.36 14.41 -17.82
CA CYS A 404 15.46 15.19 -17.25
C CYS A 404 16.41 14.37 -16.35
N VAL A 405 16.08 13.10 -16.03
CA VAL A 405 16.83 12.28 -15.04
C VAL A 405 17.45 11.01 -15.64
N LYS A 406 17.18 10.64 -16.90
CA LYS A 406 17.66 9.39 -17.51
C LYS A 406 18.15 9.53 -18.96
N MET A 407 19.34 10.10 -19.14
CA MET A 407 20.18 9.84 -20.31
C MET A 407 21.63 9.56 -19.89
N LEU A 408 21.99 8.27 -19.76
CA LEU A 408 23.36 7.77 -19.87
C LEU A 408 23.33 6.23 -20.00
N PHE A 409 24.10 5.71 -20.97
CA PHE A 409 24.30 4.29 -21.30
C PHE A 409 23.10 3.48 -21.83
N PHE A 410 23.06 3.28 -23.15
CA PHE A 410 23.08 1.93 -23.76
C PHE A 410 23.53 1.99 -25.23
N LEU A 411 24.29 0.98 -25.65
CA LEU A 411 24.70 0.51 -27.00
C LEU A 411 26.10 -0.14 -26.84
N ASN A 412 26.47 -1.25 -27.50
CA ASN A 412 25.75 -2.27 -28.29
C ASN A 412 26.72 -3.46 -28.51
N PHE A 413 26.25 -4.69 -28.81
CA PHE A 413 26.89 -5.63 -29.78
C PHE A 413 26.09 -6.94 -30.00
N PHE A 414 26.30 -7.60 -31.16
CA PHE A 414 25.56 -8.74 -31.74
C PHE A 414 26.46 -9.50 -32.75
N VAL A 415 26.22 -10.75 -33.20
CA VAL A 415 25.23 -11.79 -32.81
C VAL A 415 25.95 -13.00 -32.16
N LEU A 416 26.05 -14.28 -32.61
CA LEU A 416 25.55 -15.13 -33.72
C LEU A 416 25.44 -16.61 -33.21
N VAL A 417 25.06 -17.58 -34.05
CA VAL A 417 24.41 -18.86 -33.66
C VAL A 417 24.85 -20.07 -34.54
N PHE A 418 24.48 -21.30 -34.13
CA PHE A 418 24.59 -22.63 -34.79
C PHE A 418 25.89 -23.43 -34.54
N SER A 419 25.92 -24.77 -34.56
CA SER A 419 25.01 -25.77 -35.19
C SER A 419 24.63 -27.01 -34.32
N THR A 420 24.10 -28.07 -34.95
CA THR A 420 23.21 -29.11 -34.38
C THR A 420 23.77 -30.55 -34.31
N GLU A 421 23.14 -31.38 -33.46
CA GLU A 421 22.84 -32.83 -33.55
C GLU A 421 23.79 -33.83 -34.28
N LEU A 422 24.13 -34.94 -33.61
CA LEU A 422 23.35 -36.19 -33.72
C LEU A 422 23.77 -37.25 -32.67
N ALA A 423 22.98 -38.31 -32.53
CA ALA A 423 23.24 -39.49 -31.69
C ALA A 423 23.23 -40.79 -32.52
N LEU A 424 23.91 -41.85 -32.05
CA LEU A 424 23.67 -43.24 -32.46
C LEU A 424 24.22 -44.26 -31.44
N LEU A 425 23.70 -45.49 -31.50
CA LEU A 425 23.84 -46.54 -30.49
C LEU A 425 25.07 -47.44 -30.70
N THR A 426 25.47 -48.18 -29.65
CA THR A 426 25.78 -49.62 -29.81
C THR A 426 25.48 -50.44 -28.55
N ALA A 427 24.80 -51.57 -28.78
CA ALA A 427 24.82 -52.86 -28.06
C ALA A 427 24.94 -52.95 -26.52
N SER A 428 24.03 -53.73 -25.94
CA SER A 428 24.16 -54.35 -24.62
C SER A 428 25.21 -55.48 -24.60
N ALA A 429 25.86 -55.67 -23.45
CA ALA A 429 26.46 -56.94 -23.05
C ALA A 429 25.59 -57.58 -21.95
N ALA A 430 25.53 -58.92 -21.91
CA ALA A 430 24.79 -59.65 -20.88
C ALA A 430 25.55 -59.70 -19.54
N ALA A 431 24.85 -60.02 -18.45
CA ALA A 431 25.41 -59.98 -17.10
C ALA A 431 26.07 -61.32 -16.67
N GLU A 432 27.27 -61.24 -16.09
CA GLU A 432 27.94 -62.30 -15.31
C GLU A 432 28.76 -61.68 -14.14
N ASP A 433 28.11 -61.03 -13.15
CA ASP A 433 28.76 -60.56 -11.90
C ASP A 433 27.79 -60.52 -10.68
N GLY A 434 26.72 -61.32 -10.69
CA GLY A 434 25.73 -61.36 -9.60
C GLY A 434 25.06 -60.01 -9.28
N SER A 435 24.98 -59.11 -10.27
CA SER A 435 24.40 -57.77 -10.10
C SER A 435 22.89 -57.82 -9.88
N TYR A 436 22.39 -56.98 -8.98
CA TYR A 436 20.98 -56.87 -8.62
C TYR A 436 20.48 -55.42 -8.77
N GLU A 437 19.17 -55.25 -8.72
CA GLU A 437 18.52 -53.94 -8.86
C GLU A 437 17.63 -53.64 -7.65
N ILE A 438 17.58 -52.37 -7.24
CA ILE A 438 16.65 -51.85 -6.24
C ILE A 438 15.81 -50.75 -6.91
N ILE A 439 14.51 -50.72 -6.65
CA ILE A 439 13.65 -49.57 -6.92
C ILE A 439 13.40 -48.85 -5.60
N ILE A 440 13.81 -47.57 -5.54
CA ILE A 440 13.54 -46.66 -4.44
C ILE A 440 12.39 -45.75 -4.86
N LEU A 441 11.24 -45.94 -4.21
CA LEU A 441 10.15 -44.95 -4.21
C LEU A 441 10.37 -44.00 -3.03
N HIS A 442 10.28 -42.68 -3.27
CA HIS A 442 10.48 -41.69 -2.20
C HIS A 442 9.58 -40.46 -2.34
N ILE A 443 9.22 -39.90 -1.19
CA ILE A 443 8.55 -38.60 -1.04
C ILE A 443 9.25 -37.80 0.05
N ASN A 444 9.29 -36.48 -0.12
CA ASN A 444 9.75 -35.54 0.90
C ASN A 444 8.77 -34.36 1.00
N ASP A 445 8.85 -33.61 2.11
CA ASP A 445 8.16 -32.32 2.27
C ASP A 445 6.65 -32.34 1.97
N MET A 446 5.96 -33.35 2.51
CA MET A 446 4.52 -33.57 2.30
C MET A 446 3.61 -32.46 2.83
N HIS A 447 4.01 -31.75 3.90
CA HIS A 447 3.33 -30.58 4.50
C HIS A 447 1.79 -30.71 4.54
N ALA A 448 1.32 -31.80 5.16
CA ALA A 448 -0.08 -32.15 5.39
C ALA A 448 -0.98 -32.27 4.13
N ARG A 449 -0.41 -32.45 2.92
CA ARG A 449 -1.16 -32.66 1.67
C ARG A 449 -1.71 -34.10 1.56
N PHE A 450 -2.66 -34.44 2.42
CA PHE A 450 -3.31 -35.76 2.45
C PHE A 450 -4.23 -35.97 1.25
N ASP A 451 -5.08 -34.98 0.93
CA ASP A 451 -5.92 -34.97 -0.27
C ASP A 451 -5.20 -34.26 -1.44
N GLN A 452 -5.76 -34.39 -2.63
CA GLN A 452 -5.23 -33.80 -3.85
C GLN A 452 -5.27 -32.27 -3.85
N THR A 453 -4.27 -31.69 -4.51
CA THR A 453 -4.09 -30.24 -4.66
C THR A 453 -4.29 -29.80 -6.10
N ASN A 454 -4.51 -28.51 -6.35
CA ASN A 454 -4.37 -27.96 -7.70
C ASN A 454 -2.88 -27.79 -8.08
N ALA A 455 -2.59 -27.34 -9.30
CA ALA A 455 -1.21 -27.14 -9.77
C ALA A 455 -0.35 -26.24 -8.84
N GLY A 456 -1.00 -25.36 -8.07
CA GLY A 456 -0.41 -24.46 -7.08
C GLY A 456 -0.02 -25.11 -5.74
N SER A 457 -0.34 -26.39 -5.52
CA SER A 457 -0.27 -27.09 -4.22
C SER A 457 -1.24 -26.56 -3.15
N ASN A 458 -2.31 -25.88 -3.59
CA ASN A 458 -3.46 -25.42 -2.81
C ASN A 458 -4.66 -26.37 -2.98
N LYS A 459 -5.81 -26.09 -2.33
CA LYS A 459 -7.03 -26.90 -2.46
C LYS A 459 -7.39 -27.14 -3.94
N CYS A 460 -7.57 -28.40 -4.32
CA CYS A 460 -8.17 -28.77 -5.61
C CYS A 460 -9.62 -28.25 -5.66
N GLN A 461 -9.90 -27.24 -6.49
CA GLN A 461 -11.24 -26.65 -6.62
C GLN A 461 -12.04 -27.37 -7.72
N GLU A 462 -13.37 -27.21 -7.75
CA GLU A 462 -14.24 -28.01 -8.63
C GLU A 462 -13.89 -27.87 -10.12
N LYS A 463 -13.59 -26.64 -10.57
CA LYS A 463 -13.14 -26.40 -11.94
C LYS A 463 -11.73 -26.94 -12.24
N ASP A 464 -10.90 -27.18 -11.21
CA ASP A 464 -9.62 -27.87 -11.37
C ASP A 464 -9.82 -29.38 -11.56
N LYS A 465 -10.83 -29.99 -10.88
CA LYS A 465 -11.26 -31.37 -11.16
C LYS A 465 -11.78 -31.51 -12.59
N ILE A 466 -12.70 -30.62 -13.00
CA ILE A 466 -13.31 -30.61 -14.34
C ILE A 466 -12.25 -30.43 -15.44
N ALA A 467 -11.23 -29.60 -15.19
CA ALA A 467 -10.12 -29.39 -16.12
C ALA A 467 -9.02 -30.49 -16.05
N SER A 468 -9.18 -31.52 -15.22
CA SER A 468 -8.18 -32.55 -14.90
C SER A 468 -6.83 -31.99 -14.38
N LYS A 469 -6.85 -30.83 -13.70
CA LYS A 469 -5.68 -30.12 -13.14
C LYS A 469 -5.58 -30.24 -11.60
N CYS A 470 -5.81 -31.45 -11.09
CA CYS A 470 -5.49 -31.80 -9.70
C CYS A 470 -4.43 -32.90 -9.61
N TYR A 471 -3.63 -32.83 -8.56
CA TYR A 471 -2.32 -33.47 -8.44
C TYR A 471 -2.07 -33.96 -7.00
N GLY A 472 -1.26 -35.01 -6.88
CA GLY A 472 -0.82 -35.55 -5.59
C GLY A 472 -1.96 -36.11 -4.74
N GLY A 473 -1.76 -36.03 -3.43
CA GLY A 473 -2.62 -36.65 -2.42
C GLY A 473 -2.28 -38.13 -2.22
N PHE A 474 -2.42 -38.60 -0.98
CA PHE A 474 -2.03 -39.96 -0.57
C PHE A 474 -2.73 -41.06 -1.39
N ALA A 475 -3.94 -40.80 -1.89
CA ALA A 475 -4.66 -41.77 -2.71
C ALA A 475 -3.97 -42.06 -4.06
N ARG A 476 -3.27 -41.08 -4.68
CA ARG A 476 -2.45 -41.33 -5.88
C ARG A 476 -1.10 -41.97 -5.56
N VAL A 477 -0.50 -41.59 -4.42
CA VAL A 477 0.73 -42.23 -3.91
C VAL A 477 0.49 -43.73 -3.69
N SER A 478 -0.59 -44.07 -2.95
CA SER A 478 -0.99 -45.45 -2.66
C SER A 478 -1.24 -46.25 -3.94
N THR A 479 -1.94 -45.68 -4.92
CA THR A 479 -2.16 -46.36 -6.22
C THR A 479 -0.85 -46.78 -6.91
N ILE A 480 0.20 -45.95 -6.89
CA ILE A 480 1.49 -46.34 -7.48
C ILE A 480 2.24 -47.37 -6.59
N CYS A 481 2.23 -47.20 -5.26
CA CYS A 481 2.86 -48.15 -4.33
C CYS A 481 2.21 -49.55 -4.37
N SER A 482 0.88 -49.61 -4.45
CA SER A 482 0.13 -50.86 -4.59
C SER A 482 0.40 -51.55 -5.93
N LEU A 483 0.64 -50.78 -7.00
CA LEU A 483 1.10 -51.32 -8.29
C LEU A 483 2.57 -51.81 -8.26
N THR A 484 3.38 -51.39 -7.28
CA THR A 484 4.73 -51.96 -7.02
C THR A 484 4.73 -53.10 -5.99
N GLY A 485 3.58 -53.43 -5.39
CA GLY A 485 3.34 -54.70 -4.68
C GLY A 485 3.70 -54.71 -3.19
N ASN A 486 3.55 -53.59 -2.48
CA ASN A 486 3.92 -53.48 -1.06
C ASN A 486 2.85 -52.75 -0.21
N HIS A 487 2.50 -53.33 0.96
CA HIS A 487 1.24 -53.13 1.69
C HIS A 487 1.38 -52.29 3.00
N GLU A 488 2.18 -51.22 2.98
CA GLU A 488 2.59 -50.54 4.23
C GLU A 488 1.70 -49.36 4.68
N PHE A 489 0.60 -49.03 3.97
CA PHE A 489 -0.17 -47.79 4.19
C PHE A 489 -1.49 -47.91 4.96
N ASP A 490 -1.92 -49.12 5.36
CA ASP A 490 -3.24 -49.41 5.96
C ASP A 490 -3.65 -48.60 7.21
N LYS A 491 -2.71 -47.92 7.90
CA LYS A 491 -2.94 -47.36 9.26
C LYS A 491 -2.38 -45.95 9.40
N GLY A 492 -3.27 -45.01 9.74
CA GLY A 492 -3.04 -43.56 9.75
C GLY A 492 -2.18 -43.00 10.90
N VAL A 493 -2.11 -41.67 11.00
CA VAL A 493 -1.03 -40.95 11.68
C VAL A 493 -1.52 -39.79 12.56
N GLU A 494 -1.02 -39.69 13.80
CA GLU A 494 -1.27 -38.58 14.74
C GLU A 494 -0.06 -38.29 15.65
N GLY A 495 0.40 -37.03 15.71
CA GLY A 495 1.23 -36.41 16.78
C GLY A 495 2.56 -37.09 17.19
N LEU A 496 3.72 -36.43 17.03
CA LEU A 496 5.08 -37.02 17.09
C LEU A 496 5.33 -38.22 18.04
N VAL A 497 5.07 -38.15 19.35
CA VAL A 497 5.34 -39.28 20.27
C VAL A 497 4.29 -40.41 20.18
N PRO A 498 2.97 -40.12 20.16
CA PRO A 498 1.96 -41.08 19.70
C PRO A 498 2.27 -41.68 18.32
N PHE A 499 2.63 -40.88 17.31
CA PHE A 499 3.04 -41.29 15.97
C PHE A 499 4.21 -42.27 16.01
N LEU A 500 5.29 -41.94 16.72
CA LEU A 500 6.46 -42.81 16.94
C LEU A 500 6.13 -44.17 17.59
N ASN A 501 4.98 -44.31 18.24
CA ASN A 501 4.53 -45.57 18.84
C ASN A 501 3.34 -46.23 18.09
N GLY A 502 2.64 -45.47 17.23
CA GLY A 502 1.46 -45.91 16.48
C GLY A 502 1.76 -46.39 15.06
N VAL A 503 2.84 -45.94 14.43
CA VAL A 503 3.25 -46.43 13.09
C VAL A 503 3.72 -47.89 13.12
N THR A 504 3.52 -48.58 12.01
CA THR A 504 4.00 -49.96 11.76
C THR A 504 5.44 -50.02 11.26
N PHE A 505 6.00 -48.91 10.79
CA PHE A 505 7.33 -48.79 10.17
C PHE A 505 8.33 -48.04 11.08
N PRO A 506 9.65 -48.24 10.90
CA PRO A 506 10.67 -47.51 11.67
C PRO A 506 10.76 -46.04 11.26
N ILE A 507 11.08 -45.17 12.22
CA ILE A 507 11.39 -43.76 11.98
C ILE A 507 12.87 -43.56 12.30
N LEU A 508 13.63 -43.21 11.26
CA LEU A 508 15.09 -43.24 11.30
C LEU A 508 15.69 -41.84 11.48
N THR A 509 16.59 -41.68 12.44
CA THR A 509 17.52 -40.55 12.53
C THR A 509 18.73 -40.89 13.40
N ALA A 510 19.92 -40.91 12.79
CA ALA A 510 21.16 -41.31 13.43
C ALA A 510 21.84 -40.20 14.23
N ASN A 511 21.51 -38.92 13.95
CA ASN A 511 22.24 -37.77 14.49
C ASN A 511 21.55 -37.05 15.66
N LEU A 512 20.51 -37.65 16.26
CA LEU A 512 19.97 -37.18 17.54
C LEU A 512 20.72 -37.78 18.73
N ASP A 513 20.95 -36.96 19.75
CA ASP A 513 21.16 -37.39 21.13
C ASP A 513 19.89 -37.06 21.93
N THR A 514 19.16 -38.11 22.29
CA THR A 514 17.92 -38.07 23.06
C THR A 514 18.13 -38.32 24.55
N SER A 515 19.38 -38.45 25.03
CA SER A 515 19.68 -38.90 26.41
C SER A 515 19.07 -38.03 27.52
N GLN A 516 18.78 -36.77 27.22
CA GLN A 516 18.15 -35.82 28.15
C GLN A 516 16.61 -35.79 28.05
N GLU A 517 16.02 -36.53 27.11
CA GLU A 517 14.57 -36.68 26.89
C GLU A 517 14.13 -38.16 27.00
N PRO A 518 13.72 -38.61 28.20
CA PRO A 518 13.31 -40.00 28.43
C PRO A 518 12.12 -40.47 27.58
N THR A 519 11.23 -39.55 27.17
CA THR A 519 10.07 -39.85 26.31
C THR A 519 10.48 -40.26 24.90
N MET A 520 11.51 -39.62 24.33
CA MET A 520 12.07 -40.00 23.03
C MET A 520 13.07 -41.15 23.14
N THR A 521 13.84 -41.23 24.23
CA THR A 521 14.76 -42.36 24.49
C THR A 521 14.04 -43.72 24.49
N ASN A 522 12.80 -43.77 24.97
CA ASN A 522 12.00 -45.00 25.06
C ASN A 522 11.00 -45.17 23.89
N ALA A 523 11.05 -44.33 22.84
CA ALA A 523 10.11 -44.41 21.71
C ALA A 523 10.43 -45.60 20.79
N LYS A 524 9.53 -46.60 20.75
CA LYS A 524 9.83 -47.94 20.21
C LYS A 524 10.31 -47.96 18.75
N ASN A 525 9.75 -47.11 17.90
CA ASN A 525 10.09 -47.08 16.47
C ASN A 525 11.16 -46.03 16.10
N LEU A 526 11.64 -45.22 17.07
CA LEU A 526 12.75 -44.28 16.85
C LEU A 526 14.08 -45.06 16.82
N LYS A 527 14.81 -45.02 15.70
CA LYS A 527 16.08 -45.75 15.53
C LYS A 527 17.11 -44.90 14.80
N ARG A 528 18.41 -45.21 14.96
CA ARG A 528 19.46 -44.58 14.15
C ARG A 528 19.42 -45.08 12.70
N SER A 529 19.18 -46.39 12.54
CA SER A 529 19.18 -47.09 11.26
C SER A 529 18.32 -48.37 11.29
N MET A 530 18.24 -49.08 10.16
CA MET A 530 17.75 -50.45 10.07
C MET A 530 18.38 -51.19 8.87
N ILE A 531 18.63 -52.50 9.01
CA ILE A 531 18.85 -53.40 7.87
C ILE A 531 17.51 -53.84 7.29
N PHE A 532 17.34 -53.68 5.99
CA PHE A 532 16.27 -54.29 5.19
C PHE A 532 16.85 -55.39 4.30
N THR A 533 16.09 -56.47 4.08
CA THR A 533 16.47 -57.51 3.12
C THR A 533 15.72 -57.26 1.81
N VAL A 534 16.42 -56.79 0.78
CA VAL A 534 15.85 -56.48 -0.54
C VAL A 534 16.42 -57.44 -1.56
N SER A 535 15.57 -58.23 -2.21
CA SER A 535 15.99 -59.28 -3.18
C SER A 535 17.03 -60.27 -2.62
N GLY A 536 17.07 -60.46 -1.29
CA GLY A 536 18.05 -61.28 -0.57
C GLY A 536 19.26 -60.51 0.00
N HIS A 537 19.51 -59.28 -0.47
CA HIS A 537 20.66 -58.46 -0.08
C HIS A 537 20.38 -57.59 1.16
N ARG A 538 21.40 -57.41 2.01
CA ARG A 538 21.35 -56.64 3.27
C ARG A 538 21.57 -55.15 3.02
N VAL A 539 20.49 -54.41 2.85
CA VAL A 539 20.47 -52.96 2.64
C VAL A 539 20.43 -52.24 3.99
N GLY A 540 21.52 -51.56 4.37
CA GLY A 540 21.51 -50.65 5.51
C GLY A 540 20.88 -49.31 5.15
N VAL A 541 19.91 -48.86 5.93
CA VAL A 541 19.27 -47.54 5.77
C VAL A 541 19.51 -46.71 7.03
N ILE A 542 20.14 -45.53 6.88
CA ILE A 542 20.46 -44.61 7.99
C ILE A 542 19.64 -43.34 7.86
N GLY A 543 19.05 -42.87 8.96
CA GLY A 543 18.32 -41.60 8.98
C GLY A 543 19.20 -40.39 9.29
N TYR A 544 18.83 -39.19 8.84
CA TYR A 544 19.45 -37.93 9.32
C TYR A 544 18.51 -36.72 9.24
N LEU A 545 18.69 -35.76 10.15
CA LEU A 545 17.90 -34.54 10.26
C LEU A 545 18.81 -33.32 10.49
N THR A 546 18.49 -32.17 9.88
CA THR A 546 19.34 -30.98 9.99
C THR A 546 19.55 -30.56 11.46
N PRO A 547 20.80 -30.31 11.90
CA PRO A 547 21.07 -29.70 13.20
C PRO A 547 20.47 -28.31 13.37
N ASP A 548 19.98 -27.66 12.31
CA ASP A 548 19.24 -26.39 12.41
C ASP A 548 17.80 -26.58 12.90
N THR A 549 17.27 -27.80 13.06
CA THR A 549 15.92 -28.03 13.63
C THR A 549 15.74 -27.38 15.01
N LYS A 550 16.80 -27.25 15.81
CA LYS A 550 16.85 -26.49 17.09
C LYS A 550 16.57 -24.98 16.98
N PHE A 551 16.48 -24.45 15.75
CA PHE A 551 16.08 -23.08 15.41
C PHE A 551 14.79 -23.03 14.55
N LEU A 552 14.23 -24.18 14.17
CA LEU A 552 13.07 -24.30 13.26
C LEU A 552 11.84 -24.92 13.94
N SER A 553 12.00 -25.51 15.13
CA SER A 553 10.96 -26.17 15.92
C SER A 553 11.33 -26.11 17.41
N ASP A 554 10.37 -26.36 18.29
CA ASP A 554 10.69 -26.86 19.63
C ASP A 554 11.26 -28.29 19.51
N VAL A 555 12.31 -28.56 20.29
CA VAL A 555 13.08 -29.81 20.34
C VAL A 555 13.33 -30.28 21.78
N GLY A 556 12.78 -29.59 22.79
CA GLY A 556 13.07 -29.87 24.20
C GLY A 556 14.57 -29.82 24.49
N LYS A 557 15.12 -30.88 25.10
CA LYS A 557 16.56 -31.06 25.35
C LYS A 557 17.25 -32.00 24.35
N VAL A 558 16.66 -32.26 23.18
CA VAL A 558 17.31 -33.11 22.16
C VAL A 558 18.50 -32.37 21.57
N ASN A 559 19.68 -33.00 21.64
CA ASN A 559 20.90 -32.50 21.02
C ASN A 559 21.04 -33.05 19.59
N PHE A 560 21.73 -32.30 18.73
CA PHE A 560 21.94 -32.66 17.32
C PHE A 560 23.43 -32.78 17.04
N ILE A 561 23.86 -33.99 16.69
CA ILE A 561 25.21 -34.33 16.23
C ILE A 561 25.34 -33.87 14.76
N PRO A 562 26.52 -33.40 14.30
CA PRO A 562 26.77 -33.14 12.88
C PRO A 562 26.43 -34.35 12.01
N GLU A 563 25.80 -34.12 10.86
CA GLU A 563 25.20 -35.19 10.04
C GLU A 563 26.29 -36.15 9.52
N VAL A 564 27.37 -35.58 8.98
CA VAL A 564 28.54 -36.31 8.46
C VAL A 564 29.22 -37.16 9.54
N GLU A 565 29.22 -36.71 10.80
CA GLU A 565 29.83 -37.44 11.92
C GLU A 565 28.97 -38.67 12.29
N ALA A 566 27.69 -38.45 12.54
CA ALA A 566 26.75 -39.50 12.92
C ALA A 566 26.54 -40.54 11.82
N ILE A 567 26.44 -40.11 10.55
CA ILE A 567 26.28 -41.00 9.40
C ILE A 567 27.52 -41.89 9.22
N ASN A 568 28.73 -41.33 9.35
CA ASN A 568 29.96 -42.14 9.25
C ASN A 568 30.05 -43.16 10.39
N ALA A 569 29.74 -42.78 11.63
CA ALA A 569 29.75 -43.70 12.77
C ALA A 569 28.74 -44.86 12.59
N GLU A 570 27.49 -44.56 12.22
CA GLU A 570 26.44 -45.56 12.05
C GLU A 570 26.66 -46.43 10.79
N ALA A 571 27.23 -45.87 9.71
CA ALA A 571 27.60 -46.64 8.52
C ALA A 571 28.75 -47.63 8.80
N GLN A 572 29.75 -47.23 9.59
CA GLN A 572 30.79 -48.14 10.07
C GLN A 572 30.20 -49.25 10.94
N ARG A 573 29.26 -48.91 11.82
CA ARG A 573 28.55 -49.86 12.68
C ARG A 573 27.79 -50.90 11.85
N LEU A 574 26.93 -50.47 10.93
CA LEU A 574 26.16 -51.36 10.04
C LEU A 574 27.05 -52.26 9.16
N LYS A 575 28.16 -51.72 8.62
CA LYS A 575 29.12 -52.49 7.82
C LYS A 575 29.84 -53.57 8.63
N LYS A 576 30.13 -53.30 9.91
CA LYS A 576 30.95 -54.17 10.79
C LYS A 576 30.14 -55.18 11.61
N GLU A 577 29.00 -54.77 12.15
CA GLU A 577 28.20 -55.56 13.11
C GLU A 577 27.03 -56.27 12.42
N GLU A 578 26.47 -55.66 11.37
CA GLU A 578 25.27 -56.13 10.71
C GLU A 578 25.48 -56.47 9.22
N ASN A 579 26.73 -56.55 8.76
CA ASN A 579 27.12 -56.95 7.41
C ASN A 579 26.29 -56.27 6.30
N ALA A 580 26.10 -54.96 6.38
CA ALA A 580 25.39 -54.20 5.35
C ALA A 580 26.15 -54.22 4.01
N GLU A 581 25.54 -54.75 2.96
CA GLU A 581 26.12 -54.81 1.61
C GLU A 581 26.19 -53.42 0.98
N ILE A 582 25.16 -52.60 1.20
CA ILE A 582 25.11 -51.18 0.82
C ILE A 582 24.56 -50.31 1.96
N ILE A 583 24.85 -49.01 1.90
CA ILE A 583 24.29 -47.98 2.79
C ILE A 583 23.53 -46.94 1.97
N ILE A 584 22.21 -46.96 2.12
CA ILE A 584 21.32 -45.86 1.72
C ILE A 584 21.19 -44.92 2.92
N ILE A 585 21.13 -43.62 2.69
CA ILE A 585 20.71 -42.66 3.72
C ILE A 585 19.42 -41.95 3.29
N VAL A 586 18.56 -41.67 4.26
CA VAL A 586 17.28 -40.99 4.07
C VAL A 586 17.21 -39.84 5.07
N GLY A 587 16.95 -38.61 4.63
CA GLY A 587 16.95 -37.50 5.56
C GLY A 587 16.54 -36.14 5.02
N HIS A 588 16.66 -35.16 5.92
CA HIS A 588 15.96 -33.89 5.79
C HIS A 588 16.89 -32.73 6.17
N SER A 589 17.85 -32.43 5.27
CA SER A 589 18.84 -31.34 5.49
C SER A 589 19.16 -30.47 4.26
N GLY A 590 18.64 -30.81 3.08
CA GLY A 590 18.72 -29.98 1.87
C GLY A 590 19.88 -30.34 0.93
N LEU A 591 19.68 -30.16 -0.39
CA LEU A 591 20.60 -30.63 -1.44
C LEU A 591 22.07 -30.23 -1.23
N ILE A 592 22.33 -29.04 -0.67
CA ILE A 592 23.70 -28.57 -0.37
C ILE A 592 24.36 -29.46 0.70
N LYS A 593 23.63 -29.83 1.75
CA LYS A 593 24.07 -30.77 2.77
C LYS A 593 24.13 -32.20 2.23
N ASP A 594 23.16 -32.60 1.42
CA ASP A 594 23.15 -33.91 0.77
C ASP A 594 24.41 -34.12 -0.09
N ARG A 595 24.83 -33.09 -0.85
CA ARG A 595 26.12 -33.09 -1.59
C ARG A 595 27.33 -33.16 -0.65
N GLU A 596 27.37 -32.38 0.43
CA GLU A 596 28.45 -32.46 1.44
C GLU A 596 28.57 -33.88 2.05
N ILE A 597 27.44 -34.53 2.33
CA ILE A 597 27.42 -35.90 2.86
C ILE A 597 27.92 -36.89 1.80
N ALA A 598 27.53 -36.73 0.53
CA ALA A 598 28.03 -37.56 -0.56
C ALA A 598 29.56 -37.44 -0.76
N GLU A 599 30.14 -36.26 -0.53
CA GLU A 599 31.59 -36.05 -0.56
C GLU A 599 32.31 -36.67 0.65
N LYS A 600 31.73 -36.57 1.85
CA LYS A 600 32.42 -36.82 3.13
C LYS A 600 32.09 -38.15 3.82
N CYS A 601 31.13 -38.92 3.31
CA CYS A 601 30.75 -40.23 3.85
C CYS A 601 31.11 -41.37 2.88
N PRO A 602 32.36 -41.90 2.88
CA PRO A 602 32.82 -42.89 1.89
C PRO A 602 32.03 -44.21 1.89
N LEU A 603 31.39 -44.55 3.01
CA LEU A 603 30.56 -45.76 3.13
C LEU A 603 29.13 -45.58 2.61
N VAL A 604 28.66 -44.36 2.33
CA VAL A 604 27.32 -44.10 1.78
C VAL A 604 27.31 -44.35 0.28
N ASP A 605 26.31 -45.09 -0.19
CA ASP A 605 26.15 -45.49 -1.60
C ASP A 605 25.07 -44.68 -2.31
N ILE A 606 23.99 -44.30 -1.62
CA ILE A 606 22.82 -43.57 -2.18
C ILE A 606 22.27 -42.58 -1.14
N ILE A 607 21.84 -41.40 -1.58
CA ILE A 607 21.19 -40.39 -0.73
C ILE A 607 19.76 -40.10 -1.22
N VAL A 608 18.79 -40.22 -0.31
CA VAL A 608 17.42 -39.71 -0.46
C VAL A 608 17.26 -38.50 0.47
N GLY A 609 17.07 -37.32 -0.12
CA GLY A 609 17.06 -36.05 0.59
C GLY A 609 15.66 -35.43 0.75
N GLY A 610 15.64 -34.20 1.24
CA GLY A 610 14.46 -33.35 1.39
C GLY A 610 14.84 -31.99 1.96
N HIS A 611 13.91 -31.32 2.65
CA HIS A 611 14.06 -30.01 3.33
C HIS A 611 14.17 -28.81 2.37
N SER A 612 15.00 -28.89 1.33
CA SER A 612 15.21 -27.80 0.36
C SER A 612 14.14 -27.70 -0.74
N HIS A 613 13.06 -28.50 -0.66
CA HIS A 613 11.95 -28.57 -1.64
C HIS A 613 12.45 -28.78 -3.08
N THR A 614 13.58 -29.47 -3.25
CA THR A 614 14.30 -29.43 -4.53
C THR A 614 13.64 -30.31 -5.56
N PHE A 615 13.20 -29.68 -6.66
CA PHE A 615 12.82 -30.41 -7.86
C PHE A 615 14.08 -30.73 -8.67
N LEU A 616 14.28 -32.01 -8.94
CA LEU A 616 15.37 -32.56 -9.73
C LEU A 616 14.76 -33.30 -10.92
N TYR A 617 15.21 -33.03 -12.14
CA TYR A 617 14.64 -33.66 -13.34
C TYR A 617 15.65 -33.68 -14.49
N THR A 618 15.71 -34.78 -15.23
CA THR A 618 16.62 -34.92 -16.38
C THR A 618 15.84 -34.74 -17.69
N GLY A 619 16.09 -33.65 -18.42
CA GLY A 619 15.34 -33.27 -19.62
C GLY A 619 14.14 -32.36 -19.32
N SER A 620 13.20 -32.25 -20.26
CA SER A 620 12.04 -31.35 -20.13
C SER A 620 11.12 -31.76 -18.98
N GLN A 621 10.84 -30.83 -18.06
CA GLN A 621 9.93 -31.07 -16.93
C GLN A 621 8.46 -31.28 -17.38
N PRO A 622 7.64 -32.03 -16.61
CA PRO A 622 6.28 -32.39 -17.00
C PRO A 622 5.19 -31.40 -16.52
N ASP A 623 5.55 -30.39 -15.74
CA ASP A 623 4.68 -29.30 -15.26
C ASP A 623 5.56 -28.05 -14.98
N ARG A 624 4.99 -26.98 -14.42
CA ARG A 624 5.61 -25.66 -14.20
C ARG A 624 6.86 -25.59 -13.31
N GLU A 625 7.20 -26.64 -12.55
CA GLU A 625 8.32 -26.58 -11.61
C GLU A 625 9.67 -26.61 -12.35
N VAL A 626 10.53 -25.62 -12.13
CA VAL A 626 11.85 -25.53 -12.80
C VAL A 626 12.85 -26.47 -12.11
N PRO A 627 13.52 -27.39 -12.82
CA PRO A 627 14.54 -28.25 -12.25
C PRO A 627 15.74 -27.44 -11.74
N VAL A 628 16.18 -27.73 -10.52
CA VAL A 628 17.37 -27.10 -9.91
C VAL A 628 18.66 -27.75 -10.40
N ASP A 629 18.59 -29.05 -10.69
CA ASP A 629 19.67 -29.89 -11.23
C ASP A 629 19.06 -31.18 -11.82
N VAL A 630 19.87 -32.04 -12.43
CA VAL A 630 19.46 -33.32 -13.01
C VAL A 630 19.03 -34.37 -11.97
N TYR A 631 18.29 -35.39 -12.40
CA TYR A 631 17.89 -36.53 -11.57
C TYR A 631 18.57 -37.83 -12.03
N PRO A 632 19.32 -38.54 -11.14
CA PRO A 632 19.82 -38.07 -9.85
C PRO A 632 20.94 -37.02 -10.04
N VAL A 633 21.19 -36.22 -9.00
CA VAL A 633 22.46 -35.47 -8.88
C VAL A 633 23.55 -36.47 -8.50
N VAL A 634 24.73 -36.39 -9.11
CA VAL A 634 25.80 -37.38 -8.87
C VAL A 634 27.07 -36.69 -8.38
N VAL A 635 27.43 -36.97 -7.13
CA VAL A 635 28.75 -36.60 -6.59
C VAL A 635 29.73 -37.73 -6.88
N THR A 636 30.93 -37.39 -7.34
CA THR A 636 32.04 -38.35 -7.49
C THR A 636 33.07 -38.08 -6.40
N GLN A 637 33.25 -39.03 -5.49
CA GLN A 637 34.24 -38.97 -4.42
C GLN A 637 35.67 -39.06 -4.99
N SER A 638 36.67 -38.66 -4.20
CA SER A 638 38.10 -38.80 -4.52
C SER A 638 38.56 -40.26 -4.73
N SER A 639 37.77 -41.23 -4.26
CA SER A 639 37.90 -42.66 -4.52
C SER A 639 37.46 -43.11 -5.92
N GLY A 640 36.85 -42.20 -6.71
CA GLY A 640 36.15 -42.52 -7.96
C GLY A 640 34.73 -43.06 -7.77
N LYS A 641 34.30 -43.30 -6.52
CA LYS A 641 32.94 -43.75 -6.19
C LYS A 641 31.91 -42.68 -6.58
N LYS A 642 30.85 -43.08 -7.28
CA LYS A 642 29.70 -42.23 -7.61
C LYS A 642 28.58 -42.44 -6.60
N VAL A 643 28.09 -41.36 -6.02
CA VAL A 643 26.99 -41.35 -5.05
C VAL A 643 25.82 -40.55 -5.66
N PRO A 644 24.75 -41.21 -6.13
CA PRO A 644 23.53 -40.53 -6.57
C PRO A 644 22.73 -39.97 -5.39
N ILE A 645 22.15 -38.79 -5.61
CA ILE A 645 21.31 -38.02 -4.69
C ILE A 645 19.97 -37.75 -5.37
N VAL A 646 18.87 -38.01 -4.68
CA VAL A 646 17.50 -37.79 -5.17
C VAL A 646 16.64 -37.01 -4.18
N GLN A 647 15.79 -36.13 -4.71
CA GLN A 647 14.69 -35.42 -4.02
C GLN A 647 13.50 -35.36 -4.98
N ALA A 648 12.28 -35.17 -4.45
CA ALA A 648 11.02 -35.24 -5.20
C ALA A 648 10.17 -33.95 -5.02
N TYR A 649 10.80 -32.77 -5.09
CA TYR A 649 10.15 -31.47 -4.87
C TYR A 649 9.51 -31.39 -3.46
N CYS A 650 8.19 -31.31 -3.35
CA CYS A 650 7.42 -31.27 -2.11
C CYS A 650 5.92 -31.52 -2.37
N PHE A 651 5.09 -31.43 -1.32
CA PHE A 651 3.63 -31.42 -1.35
C PHE A 651 2.95 -32.68 -1.94
N THR A 652 3.69 -33.79 -2.09
CA THR A 652 3.25 -35.01 -2.83
C THR A 652 2.87 -34.76 -4.30
N LYS A 653 3.26 -33.64 -4.90
CA LYS A 653 2.98 -33.38 -6.32
C LYS A 653 3.70 -34.39 -7.23
N TYR A 654 4.85 -34.88 -6.78
CA TYR A 654 5.63 -35.93 -7.43
C TYR A 654 5.87 -37.09 -6.46
N LEU A 655 6.02 -38.30 -7.01
CA LEU A 655 6.59 -39.47 -6.36
C LEU A 655 7.95 -39.76 -7.00
N GLY A 656 9.03 -39.66 -6.23
CA GLY A 656 10.38 -39.97 -6.71
C GLY A 656 10.51 -41.45 -7.04
N TYR A 657 10.81 -41.79 -8.30
CA TYR A 657 11.14 -43.15 -8.72
C TYR A 657 12.63 -43.21 -9.07
N PHE A 658 13.40 -44.06 -8.40
CA PHE A 658 14.83 -44.25 -8.66
C PHE A 658 15.18 -45.74 -8.69
N LYS A 659 15.43 -46.27 -9.89
CA LYS A 659 15.92 -47.63 -10.09
C LYS A 659 17.44 -47.60 -10.15
N VAL A 660 18.11 -48.38 -9.31
CA VAL A 660 19.57 -48.44 -9.20
C VAL A 660 20.07 -49.86 -9.43
N THR A 661 21.16 -50.00 -10.18
CA THR A 661 21.83 -51.27 -10.48
C THR A 661 23.12 -51.35 -9.67
N ILE A 662 23.31 -52.47 -8.97
CA ILE A 662 24.37 -52.69 -7.99
C ILE A 662 25.09 -53.99 -8.34
N ASN A 663 26.43 -53.98 -8.36
CA ASN A 663 27.21 -55.17 -8.69
C ASN A 663 27.38 -56.13 -7.48
N GLY A 664 27.84 -57.36 -7.72
CA GLY A 664 28.08 -58.36 -6.67
C GLY A 664 29.15 -57.99 -5.62
N LYS A 665 29.72 -56.78 -5.70
CA LYS A 665 30.66 -56.19 -4.73
C LYS A 665 30.03 -55.02 -3.94
N GLY A 666 28.72 -54.80 -4.07
CA GLY A 666 27.98 -53.75 -3.35
C GLY A 666 28.20 -52.34 -3.89
N ASN A 667 28.61 -52.16 -5.15
CA ASN A 667 28.85 -50.83 -5.74
C ASN A 667 27.73 -50.47 -6.72
N VAL A 668 27.27 -49.22 -6.66
CA VAL A 668 26.36 -48.63 -7.67
C VAL A 668 27.09 -48.53 -9.01
N VAL A 669 26.56 -49.19 -10.04
CA VAL A 669 27.13 -49.24 -11.39
C VAL A 669 26.25 -48.60 -12.47
N GLY A 670 24.97 -48.38 -12.18
CA GLY A 670 24.03 -47.71 -13.09
C GLY A 670 22.74 -47.31 -12.40
N TRP A 671 21.91 -46.51 -13.07
CA TRP A 671 20.60 -46.09 -12.57
C TRP A 671 19.69 -45.57 -13.69
N THR A 672 18.38 -45.58 -13.47
CA THR A 672 17.34 -44.94 -14.29
C THR A 672 16.20 -44.41 -13.40
N GLY A 673 15.46 -43.40 -13.87
CA GLY A 673 14.28 -42.89 -13.15
C GLY A 673 14.11 -41.37 -13.26
N GLN A 674 12.98 -40.90 -12.72
CA GLN A 674 12.55 -39.49 -12.62
C GLN A 674 11.52 -39.37 -11.46
N PRO A 675 11.22 -38.17 -10.96
CA PRO A 675 9.99 -37.93 -10.21
C PRO A 675 8.74 -38.08 -11.10
N ILE A 676 7.85 -38.99 -10.74
CA ILE A 676 6.56 -39.23 -11.41
C ILE A 676 5.58 -38.14 -10.98
N LEU A 677 5.10 -37.32 -11.93
CA LEU A 677 4.06 -36.31 -11.70
C LEU A 677 2.73 -37.01 -11.37
N LEU A 678 2.19 -36.80 -10.16
CA LEU A 678 0.97 -37.46 -9.69
C LEU A 678 -0.30 -36.76 -10.17
N ASN A 679 -0.52 -36.69 -11.49
CA ASN A 679 -1.70 -36.04 -12.10
C ASN A 679 -2.92 -36.99 -12.21
N ASN A 680 -4.01 -36.51 -12.84
CA ASN A 680 -5.26 -37.26 -13.03
C ASN A 680 -5.18 -38.51 -13.92
N ASN A 681 -4.06 -38.77 -14.61
CA ASN A 681 -3.88 -40.05 -15.32
C ASN A 681 -3.61 -41.21 -14.34
N ILE A 682 -3.26 -40.89 -13.09
CA ILE A 682 -3.14 -41.86 -12.00
C ILE A 682 -4.44 -41.82 -11.18
N PRO A 683 -5.18 -42.94 -11.07
CA PRO A 683 -6.40 -42.99 -10.28
C PRO A 683 -6.12 -42.80 -8.79
N GLN A 684 -7.17 -42.56 -8.01
CA GLN A 684 -7.09 -42.43 -6.56
C GLN A 684 -7.51 -43.75 -5.88
N ASP A 685 -6.69 -44.20 -4.95
CA ASP A 685 -6.95 -45.35 -4.09
C ASP A 685 -8.22 -45.13 -3.25
N GLN A 686 -9.19 -46.05 -3.41
CA GLN A 686 -10.51 -45.92 -2.81
C GLN A 686 -10.52 -46.22 -1.29
N GLU A 687 -9.58 -47.02 -0.78
CA GLU A 687 -9.48 -47.27 0.67
C GLU A 687 -8.91 -46.05 1.38
N VAL A 688 -7.88 -45.43 0.79
CA VAL A 688 -7.33 -44.15 1.27
C VAL A 688 -8.37 -43.03 1.22
N LEU A 689 -9.13 -42.90 0.12
CA LEU A 689 -10.24 -41.93 0.07
C LEU A 689 -11.28 -42.19 1.17
N THR A 690 -11.65 -43.44 1.40
CA THR A 690 -12.61 -43.84 2.46
C THR A 690 -12.08 -43.60 3.87
N ALA A 691 -10.75 -43.62 4.06
CA ALA A 691 -10.12 -43.23 5.31
C ALA A 691 -10.15 -41.71 5.54
N LEU A 692 -9.89 -40.91 4.50
CA LEU A 692 -9.93 -39.44 4.54
C LEU A 692 -11.35 -38.90 4.75
N GLU A 693 -12.37 -39.55 4.18
CA GLU A 693 -13.77 -39.09 4.21
C GLU A 693 -14.30 -38.90 5.64
N LYS A 694 -13.84 -39.72 6.58
CA LYS A 694 -14.17 -39.65 8.03
C LYS A 694 -13.81 -38.31 8.68
N TYR A 695 -12.89 -37.56 8.07
CA TYR A 695 -12.42 -36.26 8.52
C TYR A 695 -12.89 -35.10 7.62
N ARG A 696 -13.26 -35.40 6.36
CA ARG A 696 -13.59 -34.41 5.32
C ARG A 696 -14.63 -33.40 5.78
N GLU A 697 -15.79 -33.85 6.27
CA GLU A 697 -16.88 -32.96 6.68
C GLU A 697 -16.42 -31.90 7.69
N ARG A 698 -15.59 -32.27 8.68
CA ARG A 698 -15.08 -31.33 9.69
C ARG A 698 -14.09 -30.33 9.10
N VAL A 699 -13.16 -30.82 8.27
CA VAL A 699 -12.16 -29.99 7.58
C VAL A 699 -12.84 -29.02 6.61
N GLU A 700 -13.90 -29.44 5.92
CA GLU A 700 -14.63 -28.62 4.97
C GLU A 700 -15.56 -27.61 5.65
N ASN A 701 -16.27 -27.98 6.74
CA ASN A 701 -17.12 -27.04 7.49
C ASN A 701 -16.30 -25.92 8.17
N TYR A 702 -15.11 -26.23 8.69
CA TYR A 702 -14.17 -25.22 9.19
C TYR A 702 -13.53 -24.43 8.05
N GLY A 703 -13.01 -25.16 7.07
CA GLY A 703 -12.09 -24.65 6.05
C GLY A 703 -12.74 -23.85 4.93
N ASN A 704 -13.98 -24.18 4.54
CA ASN A 704 -14.68 -23.52 3.42
C ASN A 704 -15.26 -22.14 3.79
N ARG A 705 -15.17 -21.70 5.05
CA ARG A 705 -15.62 -20.36 5.46
C ARG A 705 -14.84 -19.30 4.68
N VAL A 706 -15.54 -18.51 3.88
CA VAL A 706 -14.97 -17.35 3.19
C VAL A 706 -14.71 -16.25 4.21
N ILE A 707 -13.47 -15.77 4.27
CA ILE A 707 -13.01 -14.69 5.17
C ILE A 707 -12.86 -13.35 4.44
N GLY A 708 -12.94 -13.34 3.10
CA GLY A 708 -12.92 -12.11 2.32
C GLY A 708 -12.67 -12.38 0.84
N VAL A 709 -12.36 -11.30 0.11
CA VAL A 709 -12.08 -11.33 -1.34
C VAL A 709 -10.73 -10.68 -1.62
N SER A 710 -9.93 -11.26 -2.52
CA SER A 710 -8.82 -10.58 -3.17
C SER A 710 -9.01 -10.46 -4.67
N ARG A 711 -8.59 -9.32 -5.22
CA ARG A 711 -8.57 -9.04 -6.66
C ARG A 711 -7.25 -9.46 -7.34
N VAL A 712 -6.22 -9.81 -6.57
CA VAL A 712 -4.87 -10.14 -7.05
C VAL A 712 -4.45 -11.53 -6.58
N ILE A 713 -3.48 -12.15 -7.25
CA ILE A 713 -2.81 -13.34 -6.69
C ILE A 713 -2.00 -12.90 -5.47
N LEU A 714 -2.14 -13.61 -4.36
CA LEU A 714 -1.35 -13.39 -3.15
C LEU A 714 -0.13 -14.32 -3.21
N ASN A 715 1.01 -13.79 -3.66
CA ASN A 715 2.23 -14.56 -3.89
C ASN A 715 2.94 -14.84 -2.55
N GLY A 716 2.61 -15.96 -1.94
CA GLY A 716 3.22 -16.51 -0.72
C GLY A 716 4.13 -17.72 -0.97
N GLY A 717 4.62 -17.91 -2.19
CA GLY A 717 5.44 -19.07 -2.58
C GLY A 717 6.90 -18.98 -2.08
N HIS A 718 7.52 -20.15 -1.86
CA HIS A 718 8.93 -20.23 -1.45
C HIS A 718 9.91 -19.72 -2.53
N THR A 719 9.48 -19.68 -3.79
CA THR A 719 10.19 -19.07 -4.94
C THR A 719 10.11 -17.55 -4.98
N GLU A 720 9.26 -16.92 -4.17
CA GLU A 720 8.99 -15.48 -4.19
C GLU A 720 9.47 -14.83 -2.88
N CYS A 721 8.76 -15.10 -1.77
CA CYS A 721 8.95 -14.39 -0.50
C CYS A 721 10.33 -14.61 0.14
N ARG A 722 11.09 -15.61 -0.29
CA ARG A 722 12.42 -15.94 0.24
C ARG A 722 13.58 -15.29 -0.53
N PHE A 723 13.27 -14.60 -1.63
CA PHE A 723 14.24 -13.96 -2.51
C PHE A 723 13.96 -12.47 -2.73
N HIS A 724 12.68 -12.06 -2.62
CA HIS A 724 12.18 -10.72 -2.97
C HIS A 724 11.10 -10.24 -1.99
N GLU A 725 10.72 -8.96 -2.08
CA GLU A 725 9.45 -8.48 -1.53
C GLU A 725 8.28 -9.21 -2.19
N CYS A 726 7.33 -9.72 -1.40
CA CYS A 726 6.15 -10.41 -1.91
C CYS A 726 4.86 -9.80 -1.35
N ASN A 727 3.80 -9.70 -2.16
CA ASN A 727 2.58 -9.00 -1.74
C ASN A 727 1.81 -9.75 -0.62
N MET A 728 1.99 -11.06 -0.47
CA MET A 728 1.53 -11.80 0.71
C MET A 728 2.27 -11.33 1.98
N GLY A 729 3.58 -11.10 1.90
CA GLY A 729 4.38 -10.55 2.99
C GLY A 729 3.96 -9.13 3.37
N ASN A 730 3.68 -8.29 2.37
CA ASN A 730 3.14 -6.94 2.59
C ASN A 730 1.77 -7.01 3.30
N LEU A 731 0.85 -7.87 2.84
CA LEU A 731 -0.47 -8.09 3.47
C LEU A 731 -0.35 -8.52 4.94
N ILE A 732 0.45 -9.55 5.22
CA ILE A 732 0.64 -10.09 6.58
C ILE A 732 1.23 -9.01 7.50
N THR A 733 2.27 -8.32 7.05
CA THR A 733 2.93 -7.31 7.87
C THR A 733 2.09 -6.05 8.06
N ASP A 734 1.25 -5.64 7.10
CA ASP A 734 0.31 -4.54 7.29
C ASP A 734 -0.83 -4.91 8.24
N ALA A 735 -1.31 -6.16 8.21
CA ALA A 735 -2.26 -6.66 9.20
C ALA A 735 -1.68 -6.59 10.63
N PHE A 736 -0.40 -6.92 10.81
CA PHE A 736 0.28 -6.82 12.11
C PHE A 736 0.40 -5.36 12.58
N VAL A 737 0.70 -4.41 11.68
CA VAL A 737 0.66 -2.97 12.01
C VAL A 737 -0.76 -2.56 12.39
N TYR A 738 -1.78 -2.95 11.63
CA TYR A 738 -3.17 -2.63 11.90
C TYR A 738 -3.64 -3.15 13.27
N ALA A 739 -3.37 -4.42 13.60
CA ALA A 739 -3.70 -5.00 14.90
C ALA A 739 -3.00 -4.29 16.07
N ASN A 740 -1.74 -3.87 15.89
CA ASN A 740 -1.07 -3.04 16.87
C ASN A 740 -1.73 -1.66 17.01
N VAL A 741 -2.04 -1.00 15.89
CA VAL A 741 -2.66 0.33 15.84
C VAL A 741 -4.03 0.35 16.51
N ILE A 742 -4.91 -0.63 16.25
CA ILE A 742 -6.25 -0.67 16.88
C ILE A 742 -6.19 -0.98 18.39
N SER A 743 -5.20 -1.77 18.83
CA SER A 743 -5.01 -2.15 20.24
C SER A 743 -4.22 -1.13 21.07
N THR A 744 -3.54 -0.16 20.44
CA THR A 744 -2.83 0.92 21.14
C THR A 744 -3.76 2.12 21.38
N PRO A 745 -3.85 2.68 22.61
CA PRO A 745 -4.62 3.88 22.90
C PRO A 745 -4.26 5.07 21.99
N MET A 746 -5.17 6.01 21.78
CA MET A 746 -4.87 7.21 21.01
C MET A 746 -3.92 8.16 21.76
N SER A 747 -3.00 8.77 21.02
CA SER A 747 -2.07 9.80 21.50
C SER A 747 -2.16 11.04 20.61
N THR A 748 -1.86 12.21 21.18
CA THR A 748 -1.80 13.48 20.44
C THR A 748 -0.49 13.65 19.67
N ASN A 749 0.56 12.93 20.05
CA ASN A 749 1.92 13.09 19.50
C ASN A 749 2.38 11.89 18.65
N ALA A 750 1.79 10.72 18.87
CA ALA A 750 2.11 9.47 18.18
C ALA A 750 0.83 8.84 17.60
N TRP A 751 0.88 8.36 16.36
CA TRP A 751 -0.24 7.62 15.76
C TRP A 751 -0.26 6.14 16.20
N THR A 752 0.91 5.61 16.54
CA THR A 752 1.15 4.25 17.02
C THR A 752 2.34 4.24 17.99
N ASP A 753 2.45 3.21 18.84
CA ASP A 753 3.65 2.91 19.62
C ASP A 753 4.68 2.13 18.80
N ALA A 754 4.24 1.28 17.88
CA ALA A 754 5.08 0.55 16.94
C ALA A 754 4.57 0.69 15.50
N SER A 755 5.47 1.10 14.61
CA SER A 755 5.22 1.33 13.17
C SER A 755 5.95 0.33 12.28
N VAL A 756 6.78 -0.53 12.85
CA VAL A 756 7.70 -1.44 12.14
C VAL A 756 7.29 -2.87 12.39
N VAL A 757 7.21 -3.67 11.34
CA VAL A 757 7.13 -5.13 11.41
C VAL A 757 8.36 -5.73 10.74
N LEU A 758 8.91 -6.77 11.37
CA LEU A 758 9.87 -7.67 10.75
C LEU A 758 9.31 -9.09 10.89
N TYR A 759 9.03 -9.74 9.76
CA TYR A 759 8.51 -11.10 9.70
C TYR A 759 9.37 -11.95 8.77
N GLN A 760 9.64 -13.21 9.13
CA GLN A 760 10.51 -14.09 8.35
C GLN A 760 9.70 -14.84 7.28
N SER A 761 10.30 -15.00 6.09
CA SER A 761 9.64 -15.55 4.91
C SER A 761 9.39 -17.06 4.97
N GLY A 762 10.09 -17.78 5.85
CA GLY A 762 9.83 -19.18 6.17
C GLY A 762 8.47 -19.41 6.85
N GLY A 763 7.88 -18.37 7.46
CA GLY A 763 6.55 -18.36 8.07
C GLY A 763 5.43 -18.37 7.04
N ILE A 764 5.69 -17.86 5.83
CA ILE A 764 4.74 -17.83 4.71
C ILE A 764 4.87 -19.14 3.93
N ARG A 765 3.81 -19.97 3.92
CA ARG A 765 3.90 -21.37 3.47
C ARG A 765 3.24 -21.68 2.12
N ALA A 766 2.31 -20.85 1.65
CA ALA A 766 1.63 -21.03 0.37
C ALA A 766 1.21 -19.68 -0.25
N PRO A 767 1.08 -19.60 -1.59
CA PRO A 767 0.35 -18.52 -2.26
C PRO A 767 -1.17 -18.76 -2.20
N ILE A 768 -1.98 -17.76 -2.56
CA ILE A 768 -3.42 -17.92 -2.83
C ILE A 768 -3.71 -17.36 -4.22
N ASP A 769 -4.39 -18.14 -5.06
CA ASP A 769 -4.89 -17.69 -6.38
C ASP A 769 -6.43 -17.56 -6.32
N PRO A 770 -6.96 -16.37 -6.00
CA PRO A 770 -8.38 -16.19 -5.76
C PRO A 770 -9.20 -16.09 -7.05
N ARG A 771 -8.56 -15.90 -8.22
CA ARG A 771 -9.21 -15.93 -9.55
C ARG A 771 -10.00 -17.22 -9.77
N THR A 772 -9.55 -18.27 -9.09
CA THR A 772 -10.08 -19.63 -9.12
C THR A 772 -11.46 -19.75 -8.46
N ALA A 773 -11.76 -18.91 -7.44
CA ALA A 773 -12.97 -18.95 -6.62
C ALA A 773 -13.74 -17.61 -6.62
N ALA A 774 -13.79 -16.94 -7.78
CA ALA A 774 -14.43 -15.61 -7.95
C ALA A 774 -13.95 -14.57 -6.91
N GLY A 775 -12.64 -14.57 -6.63
CA GLY A 775 -12.01 -13.66 -5.68
C GLY A 775 -11.98 -14.15 -4.23
N SER A 776 -12.75 -15.18 -3.88
CA SER A 776 -12.89 -15.64 -2.49
C SER A 776 -11.57 -16.11 -1.88
N ILE A 777 -11.34 -15.76 -0.62
CA ILE A 777 -10.31 -16.32 0.27
C ILE A 777 -11.04 -17.11 1.36
N THR A 778 -10.65 -18.37 1.56
CA THR A 778 -11.20 -19.24 2.62
C THR A 778 -10.26 -19.37 3.82
N ARG A 779 -10.78 -19.75 4.99
CA ARG A 779 -9.96 -20.00 6.19
C ARG A 779 -8.90 -21.06 5.93
N LEU A 780 -9.26 -22.17 5.26
CA LEU A 780 -8.30 -23.22 4.89
C LEU A 780 -7.17 -22.71 3.99
N GLU A 781 -7.44 -21.77 3.08
CA GLU A 781 -6.38 -21.17 2.27
C GLU A 781 -5.44 -20.34 3.16
N LEU A 782 -5.96 -19.59 4.15
CA LEU A 782 -5.14 -18.84 5.10
C LEU A 782 -4.34 -19.75 6.06
N ASP A 783 -4.92 -20.86 6.56
CA ASP A 783 -4.19 -21.87 7.36
C ASP A 783 -3.04 -22.48 6.55
N ASN A 784 -3.19 -22.60 5.23
CA ASN A 784 -2.11 -23.04 4.34
C ASN A 784 -1.01 -21.98 4.13
N VAL A 785 -1.28 -20.70 4.44
CA VAL A 785 -0.25 -19.63 4.46
C VAL A 785 0.46 -19.58 5.82
N LEU A 786 -0.29 -19.63 6.93
CA LEU A 786 0.16 -19.39 8.30
C LEU A 786 -0.22 -20.54 9.28
N PRO A 787 0.34 -21.76 9.10
CA PRO A 787 -0.09 -22.96 9.84
C PRO A 787 0.42 -23.04 11.30
N PHE A 788 1.10 -22.02 11.82
CA PHE A 788 1.81 -22.09 13.10
C PHE A 788 1.06 -21.49 14.29
N GLY A 789 0.20 -20.48 14.07
CA GLY A 789 -0.54 -19.82 15.15
C GLY A 789 0.36 -19.08 16.13
N ASN A 790 1.41 -18.41 15.65
CA ASN A 790 2.39 -17.75 16.51
C ASN A 790 1.79 -16.53 17.22
N ALA A 791 2.20 -16.28 18.46
CA ALA A 791 1.80 -15.08 19.20
C ALA A 791 2.54 -13.85 18.65
N LEU A 792 1.86 -12.70 18.56
CA LEU A 792 2.48 -11.45 18.10
C LEU A 792 2.94 -10.58 19.28
N TYR A 793 4.20 -10.14 19.21
CA TYR A 793 4.84 -9.31 20.22
C TYR A 793 5.33 -7.98 19.65
N VAL A 794 5.21 -6.92 20.42
CA VAL A 794 5.97 -5.68 20.23
C VAL A 794 7.22 -5.75 21.10
N VAL A 795 8.38 -5.60 20.48
CA VAL A 795 9.70 -5.81 21.09
C VAL A 795 10.52 -4.52 21.03
N GLU A 796 11.24 -4.22 22.09
CA GLU A 796 12.14 -3.06 22.19
C GLU A 796 13.50 -3.36 21.53
N VAL A 797 13.71 -2.90 20.30
CA VAL A 797 14.87 -3.24 19.45
C VAL A 797 15.79 -2.03 19.23
N PRO A 798 17.04 -2.05 19.74
CA PRO A 798 18.07 -1.07 19.39
C PRO A 798 18.40 -1.08 17.88
N GLY A 799 18.57 0.09 17.27
CA GLY A 799 18.74 0.22 15.81
C GLY A 799 19.98 -0.49 15.23
N ASN A 800 21.03 -0.70 16.03
CA ASN A 800 22.17 -1.55 15.68
C ASN A 800 21.82 -3.05 15.67
N VAL A 801 20.93 -3.50 16.56
CA VAL A 801 20.41 -4.88 16.59
C VAL A 801 19.46 -5.12 15.42
N LEU A 802 18.57 -4.16 15.11
CA LEU A 802 17.73 -4.22 13.92
C LEU A 802 18.58 -4.27 12.63
N ARG A 803 19.65 -3.46 12.54
CA ARG A 803 20.62 -3.58 11.43
C ARG A 803 21.31 -4.94 11.39
N LYS A 804 21.74 -5.49 12.53
CA LYS A 804 22.35 -6.84 12.60
C LYS A 804 21.38 -7.92 12.14
N ALA A 805 20.10 -7.81 12.49
CA ALA A 805 19.05 -8.73 12.03
C ALA A 805 18.87 -8.66 10.51
N LEU A 806 18.86 -7.47 9.92
CA LEU A 806 18.79 -7.30 8.46
C LEU A 806 20.08 -7.74 7.72
N GLU A 807 21.26 -7.58 8.31
CA GLU A 807 22.48 -8.19 7.76
C GLU A 807 22.42 -9.73 7.79
N TYR A 808 21.85 -10.27 8.86
CA TYR A 808 21.65 -11.72 9.04
C TYR A 808 20.61 -12.27 8.05
N SER A 809 19.51 -11.53 7.80
CA SER A 809 18.42 -11.94 6.91
C SER A 809 18.83 -12.19 5.45
N VAL A 810 20.03 -11.76 5.05
CA VAL A 810 20.62 -11.99 3.72
C VAL A 810 22.02 -12.62 3.78
N HIS A 811 22.42 -13.20 4.91
CA HIS A 811 23.79 -13.72 5.09
C HIS A 811 24.09 -14.93 4.18
N ARG A 812 23.15 -15.86 4.02
CA ARG A 812 23.23 -17.02 3.10
C ARG A 812 22.46 -16.83 1.78
N TYR A 813 22.08 -15.59 1.43
CA TYR A 813 21.30 -15.32 0.21
C TYR A 813 21.98 -15.93 -1.02
N SER A 814 21.19 -16.65 -1.81
CA SER A 814 21.60 -17.34 -3.04
C SER A 814 20.60 -17.07 -4.15
N ASN A 815 21.05 -17.07 -5.40
CA ASN A 815 20.16 -16.99 -6.57
C ASN A 815 19.54 -18.35 -6.95
N THR A 816 19.81 -19.41 -6.18
CA THR A 816 19.30 -20.78 -6.41
C THR A 816 18.69 -21.45 -5.17
N SER A 817 18.65 -20.79 -4.01
CA SER A 817 18.14 -21.40 -2.76
C SER A 817 17.53 -20.34 -1.84
N GLY A 818 16.23 -20.47 -1.58
CA GLY A 818 15.44 -19.53 -0.79
C GLY A 818 15.35 -19.97 0.66
N TRP A 819 16.03 -19.24 1.55
CA TRP A 819 16.09 -19.53 2.99
C TRP A 819 14.99 -18.81 3.77
N GLY A 820 14.62 -19.36 4.94
CA GLY A 820 13.54 -18.82 5.78
C GLY A 820 13.84 -17.41 6.30
N GLU A 821 15.12 -17.15 6.64
CA GLU A 821 15.53 -15.91 7.29
C GLU A 821 15.32 -14.63 6.47
N PHE A 822 15.03 -14.71 5.16
CA PHE A 822 14.74 -13.51 4.35
C PHE A 822 13.51 -12.76 4.90
N PRO A 823 13.52 -11.41 4.98
CA PRO A 823 12.49 -10.67 5.69
C PRO A 823 11.37 -10.21 4.75
N GLN A 824 10.15 -10.18 5.27
CA GLN A 824 9.04 -9.36 4.79
C GLN A 824 8.73 -8.28 5.83
N VAL A 825 8.30 -7.09 5.39
CA VAL A 825 8.31 -5.90 6.25
C VAL A 825 7.14 -4.94 6.02
N SER A 826 6.72 -4.29 7.10
CA SER A 826 5.95 -3.05 7.05
C SER A 826 6.66 -1.95 7.85
N GLY A 827 6.48 -0.70 7.45
CA GLY A 827 7.16 0.45 8.04
C GLY A 827 8.67 0.53 7.79
N LEU A 828 9.23 -0.28 6.88
CA LEU A 828 10.63 -0.22 6.45
C LEU A 828 10.73 -0.05 4.92
N LYS A 829 11.73 0.71 4.46
CA LYS A 829 12.23 0.63 3.08
C LYS A 829 13.72 0.29 3.09
N ILE A 830 14.07 -0.88 2.55
CA ILE A 830 15.38 -1.52 2.67
C ILE A 830 16.01 -1.67 1.27
N ARG A 831 17.32 -1.41 1.17
CA ARG A 831 18.11 -1.77 -0.01
C ARG A 831 19.28 -2.66 0.41
N PHE A 832 19.28 -3.88 -0.10
CA PHE A 832 20.36 -4.85 0.02
C PHE A 832 21.28 -4.78 -1.22
N ASN A 833 22.54 -5.17 -1.07
CA ASN A 833 23.41 -5.61 -2.16
C ASN A 833 24.07 -6.93 -1.76
N VAL A 834 23.67 -8.04 -2.37
CA VAL A 834 24.13 -9.39 -1.96
C VAL A 834 25.52 -9.72 -2.51
N ASN A 835 26.02 -8.92 -3.46
CA ASN A 835 27.40 -8.99 -3.96
C ASN A 835 28.43 -8.41 -2.96
N GLU A 836 27.99 -7.77 -1.88
CA GLU A 836 28.88 -7.34 -0.78
C GLU A 836 29.24 -8.52 0.13
N GLU A 837 30.34 -8.36 0.87
CA GLU A 837 30.70 -9.24 1.99
C GLU A 837 29.55 -9.40 2.99
N ILE A 838 29.44 -10.60 3.58
CA ILE A 838 28.46 -10.90 4.62
C ILE A 838 28.66 -9.95 5.81
N GLY A 839 27.58 -9.28 6.24
CA GLY A 839 27.63 -8.24 7.27
C GLY A 839 27.86 -6.81 6.76
N LYS A 840 27.95 -6.61 5.44
CA LYS A 840 27.99 -5.29 4.77
C LYS A 840 26.89 -5.13 3.69
N ARG A 841 25.90 -6.04 3.64
CA ARG A 841 24.90 -6.16 2.58
C ARG A 841 23.78 -5.12 2.70
N VAL A 842 23.54 -4.52 3.87
CA VAL A 842 22.47 -3.52 4.10
C VAL A 842 22.94 -2.11 3.73
N LYS A 843 22.81 -1.76 2.44
CA LYS A 843 23.22 -0.46 1.89
C LYS A 843 22.41 0.71 2.46
N SER A 844 21.10 0.55 2.64
CA SER A 844 20.26 1.58 3.27
C SER A 844 18.99 1.03 3.91
N VAL A 845 18.56 1.62 5.04
CA VAL A 845 17.26 1.37 5.67
C VAL A 845 16.63 2.72 6.04
N LYS A 846 15.40 2.95 5.57
CA LYS A 846 14.49 3.96 6.12
C LYS A 846 13.43 3.28 6.99
N VAL A 847 12.97 3.99 8.02
CA VAL A 847 12.02 3.53 9.03
C VAL A 847 10.90 4.55 9.15
N LEU A 848 9.65 4.09 9.08
CA LEU A 848 8.47 4.91 9.26
C LEU A 848 8.38 5.38 10.73
N CYS A 849 8.25 6.68 10.98
CA CYS A 849 8.13 7.19 12.35
C CYS A 849 6.80 6.75 13.00
N SER A 850 6.84 6.40 14.29
CA SER A 850 5.66 6.08 15.12
C SER A 850 5.19 7.28 15.95
N ASN A 851 6.13 7.90 16.68
CA ASN A 851 5.95 9.14 17.42
C ASN A 851 6.11 10.36 16.49
N CYS A 852 5.10 10.59 15.66
CA CYS A 852 4.96 11.72 14.75
C CYS A 852 3.48 11.93 14.39
N SER A 853 3.08 13.14 13.98
CA SER A 853 1.70 13.49 13.63
C SER A 853 1.34 13.22 12.16
N GLN A 854 2.35 13.06 11.29
CA GLN A 854 2.27 12.60 9.91
C GLN A 854 3.36 11.52 9.73
N PRO A 855 3.05 10.30 9.24
CA PRO A 855 4.04 9.22 9.15
C PRO A 855 5.03 9.42 7.99
N GLU A 856 6.32 9.49 8.30
CA GLU A 856 7.40 9.71 7.32
C GLU A 856 8.57 8.71 7.48
N TYR A 857 9.23 8.41 6.36
CA TYR A 857 10.35 7.46 6.29
C TYR A 857 11.71 8.11 6.57
N GLN A 858 12.21 7.94 7.80
CA GLN A 858 13.47 8.51 8.29
C GLN A 858 14.62 7.48 8.28
N PRO A 859 15.90 7.86 8.07
CA PRO A 859 17.02 6.91 8.11
C PRO A 859 17.17 6.15 9.43
N LEU A 860 17.47 4.85 9.37
CA LEU A 860 17.75 4.00 10.54
C LEU A 860 18.97 4.51 11.33
N ARG A 861 18.76 4.92 12.58
CA ARG A 861 19.82 5.42 13.48
C ARG A 861 20.25 4.33 14.45
N ASN A 862 21.49 3.84 14.32
CA ASN A 862 22.01 2.72 15.13
C ASN A 862 21.92 2.92 16.66
N LYS A 863 21.94 4.17 17.16
CA LYS A 863 21.81 4.51 18.60
C LYS A 863 20.37 4.80 19.06
N LYS A 864 19.37 4.74 18.18
CA LYS A 864 17.95 4.91 18.54
C LYS A 864 17.31 3.54 18.77
N THR A 865 16.44 3.43 19.77
CA THR A 865 15.59 2.26 19.99
C THR A 865 14.29 2.39 19.19
N TYR A 866 13.82 1.26 18.66
CA TYR A 866 12.61 1.15 17.86
C TYR A 866 11.72 0.05 18.41
N ASN A 867 10.42 0.28 18.46
CA ASN A 867 9.45 -0.76 18.78
C ASN A 867 9.16 -1.52 17.49
N VAL A 868 9.47 -2.81 17.46
CA VAL A 868 9.32 -3.70 16.30
C VAL A 868 8.31 -4.78 16.65
N ILE A 869 7.31 -4.95 15.80
CA ILE A 869 6.36 -6.05 15.87
C ILE A 869 6.99 -7.26 15.17
N MET A 870 6.96 -8.42 15.84
CA MET A 870 7.44 -9.70 15.33
C MET A 870 6.64 -10.84 15.99
N ASP A 871 6.73 -12.04 15.43
CA ASP A 871 6.08 -13.23 16.00
C ASP A 871 6.93 -13.88 17.12
N SER A 872 6.34 -14.83 17.84
CA SER A 872 7.01 -15.57 18.91
C SER A 872 8.23 -16.34 18.40
N PHE A 873 8.15 -16.92 17.20
CA PHE A 873 9.26 -17.63 16.58
C PHE A 873 10.49 -16.73 16.38
N MET A 874 10.35 -15.54 15.76
CA MET A 874 11.46 -14.60 15.62
C MET A 874 11.91 -14.01 16.95
N LYS A 875 10.99 -13.65 17.84
CA LYS A 875 11.31 -13.12 19.17
C LYS A 875 12.17 -14.11 19.96
N ASP A 876 11.87 -15.40 19.86
CA ASP A 876 12.63 -16.48 20.51
C ASP A 876 13.68 -17.10 19.58
N GLY A 877 14.14 -16.33 18.61
CA GLY A 877 15.38 -16.56 17.86
C GLY A 877 15.34 -17.70 16.86
N GLY A 878 14.15 -18.08 16.39
CA GLY A 878 13.94 -18.96 15.24
C GLY A 878 14.60 -18.41 13.97
N ASP A 879 14.85 -19.30 13.01
CA ASP A 879 15.70 -19.06 11.83
C ASP A 879 17.12 -18.53 12.16
N GLY A 880 17.54 -18.59 13.43
CA GLY A 880 18.84 -18.07 13.90
C GLY A 880 18.81 -16.61 14.37
N TYR A 881 17.65 -15.95 14.45
CA TYR A 881 17.44 -14.58 14.97
C TYR A 881 17.69 -14.41 16.49
N SER A 882 18.61 -15.19 17.04
CA SER A 882 19.11 -15.21 18.42
C SER A 882 19.40 -13.84 19.06
N MET A 883 19.65 -12.79 18.27
CA MET A 883 19.81 -11.42 18.77
C MET A 883 18.52 -10.81 19.35
N PHE A 884 17.35 -11.40 19.09
CA PHE A 884 16.06 -10.99 19.67
C PHE A 884 15.69 -11.72 20.96
N LYS A 885 16.28 -12.90 21.25
CA LYS A 885 16.06 -13.66 22.50
C LYS A 885 16.15 -12.80 23.78
N PRO A 886 17.21 -11.99 24.00
CA PRO A 886 17.37 -11.19 25.23
C PRO A 886 16.61 -9.86 25.21
N LEU A 887 15.86 -9.53 24.15
CA LEU A 887 15.16 -8.26 24.04
C LEU A 887 13.82 -8.28 24.79
N LYS A 888 13.47 -7.12 25.34
CA LYS A 888 12.26 -6.91 26.12
C LYS A 888 11.03 -6.86 25.22
N ILE A 889 10.08 -7.76 25.46
CA ILE A 889 8.70 -7.62 25.00
C ILE A 889 8.08 -6.46 25.80
N ILE A 890 7.48 -5.49 25.12
CA ILE A 890 6.79 -4.34 25.76
C ILE A 890 5.27 -4.48 25.72
N LYS A 891 4.73 -5.28 24.78
CA LYS A 891 3.30 -5.52 24.59
C LYS A 891 3.11 -6.83 23.84
N THR A 892 2.11 -7.62 24.22
CA THR A 892 1.59 -8.74 23.44
C THR A 892 0.32 -8.27 22.74
N LEU A 893 0.12 -8.63 21.46
CA LEU A 893 -1.13 -8.32 20.75
C LEU A 893 -2.24 -9.33 21.15
N PRO A 894 -3.52 -8.95 21.07
CA PRO A 894 -4.62 -9.79 21.56
C PRO A 894 -4.95 -11.01 20.70
N LEU A 895 -4.34 -11.13 19.51
CA LEU A 895 -4.56 -12.18 18.52
C LEU A 895 -3.21 -12.75 18.05
N GLY A 896 -3.22 -14.00 17.58
CA GLY A 896 -2.08 -14.61 16.89
C GLY A 896 -1.84 -14.00 15.51
N ASP A 897 -0.82 -14.51 14.82
CA ASP A 897 -0.48 -14.12 13.46
C ASP A 897 -1.64 -14.35 12.49
N ILE A 898 -2.21 -15.55 12.46
CA ILE A 898 -3.28 -15.93 11.54
C ILE A 898 -4.62 -15.26 11.86
N GLU A 899 -5.06 -15.19 13.11
CA GLU A 899 -6.29 -14.44 13.48
C GLU A 899 -6.18 -12.94 13.20
N THR A 900 -4.97 -12.37 13.31
CA THR A 900 -4.70 -10.97 12.94
C THR A 900 -4.88 -10.75 11.44
N VAL A 901 -4.34 -11.64 10.61
CA VAL A 901 -4.46 -11.53 9.15
C VAL A 901 -5.89 -11.79 8.69
N GLU A 902 -6.59 -12.74 9.32
CA GLU A 902 -8.03 -12.97 9.08
C GLU A 902 -8.85 -11.72 9.36
N ALA A 903 -8.73 -11.13 10.56
CA ALA A 903 -9.47 -9.93 10.95
C ALA A 903 -9.13 -8.70 10.08
N TYR A 904 -7.95 -8.66 9.46
CA TYR A 904 -7.58 -7.65 8.47
C TYR A 904 -8.24 -7.90 7.10
N ILE A 905 -8.24 -9.15 6.63
CA ILE A 905 -8.88 -9.54 5.37
C ILE A 905 -10.41 -9.31 5.44
N GLU A 906 -11.07 -9.75 6.52
CA GLU A 906 -12.50 -9.50 6.76
C GLU A 906 -12.82 -7.99 6.75
N LYS A 907 -11.90 -7.16 7.27
CA LYS A 907 -12.10 -5.72 7.39
C LYS A 907 -11.84 -4.94 6.10
N MET A 908 -10.90 -5.37 5.28
CA MET A 908 -10.40 -4.66 4.09
C MET A 908 -10.88 -5.25 2.76
N SER A 909 -11.66 -6.34 2.79
CA SER A 909 -12.20 -6.99 1.59
C SER A 909 -13.07 -6.03 0.73
N PRO A 910 -12.81 -5.89 -0.59
CA PRO A 910 -11.85 -6.64 -1.39
C PRO A 910 -10.42 -6.09 -1.32
N ILE A 911 -9.44 -6.96 -1.03
CA ILE A 911 -8.01 -6.59 -0.92
C ILE A 911 -7.26 -6.70 -2.26
N PHE A 912 -6.24 -5.85 -2.44
CA PHE A 912 -5.37 -5.84 -3.62
C PHE A 912 -3.91 -5.42 -3.28
N PRO A 913 -3.23 -6.13 -2.35
CA PRO A 913 -1.87 -5.78 -1.94
C PRO A 913 -0.88 -5.86 -3.10
N ALA A 914 0.02 -4.87 -3.18
CA ALA A 914 1.02 -4.75 -4.24
C ALA A 914 2.45 -5.06 -3.73
N VAL A 915 3.42 -5.05 -4.65
CA VAL A 915 4.86 -4.93 -4.35
C VAL A 915 5.24 -3.46 -4.58
N GLU A 916 5.84 -2.82 -3.57
CA GLU A 916 5.84 -1.35 -3.40
C GLU A 916 7.25 -0.76 -3.18
N GLY A 917 8.29 -1.58 -3.34
CA GLY A 917 9.68 -1.19 -3.09
C GLY A 917 9.96 -0.95 -1.60
N ARG A 918 9.34 -1.74 -0.74
CA ARG A 918 9.73 -1.94 0.67
C ARG A 918 11.08 -2.67 0.76
N ILE A 919 11.39 -3.56 -0.18
CA ILE A 919 12.69 -4.25 -0.26
C ILE A 919 13.23 -4.24 -1.69
N THR A 920 14.48 -3.79 -1.86
CA THR A 920 15.23 -3.92 -3.11
C THR A 920 16.49 -4.76 -2.90
N VAL A 921 16.68 -5.79 -3.72
CA VAL A 921 17.89 -6.65 -3.68
C VAL A 921 18.75 -6.39 -4.92
N LEU A 922 19.92 -5.77 -4.74
CA LEU A 922 20.90 -5.60 -5.81
C LEU A 922 21.80 -6.85 -5.87
N GLY A 923 22.04 -7.37 -7.09
CA GLY A 923 22.83 -8.60 -7.32
C GLY A 923 22.08 -9.92 -7.09
N GLY A 924 20.84 -9.87 -6.57
CA GLY A 924 19.99 -11.04 -6.43
C GLY A 924 19.35 -11.48 -7.76
N LEU A 925 18.50 -12.51 -7.69
CA LEU A 925 17.57 -12.84 -8.78
C LEU A 925 16.82 -11.58 -9.23
N GLN A 926 16.76 -11.34 -10.53
CA GLN A 926 15.89 -10.32 -11.11
C GLN A 926 14.76 -11.02 -11.86
N LYS A 927 13.54 -10.55 -11.64
CA LYS A 927 12.44 -10.77 -12.58
C LYS A 927 12.73 -9.95 -13.83
N SER A 928 12.54 -10.54 -14.99
CA SER A 928 12.49 -9.81 -16.25
C SER A 928 11.27 -8.88 -16.27
N ASP A 929 11.25 -7.90 -17.17
CA ASP A 929 10.05 -7.08 -17.37
C ASP A 929 8.87 -7.90 -17.94
N GLU A 930 9.15 -9.08 -18.53
CA GLU A 930 8.14 -10.02 -19.04
C GLU A 930 7.48 -10.86 -17.92
N ASP A 931 8.13 -11.05 -16.76
CA ASP A 931 7.60 -11.79 -15.60
C ASP A 931 6.50 -11.01 -14.81
N TRP A 932 6.08 -9.85 -15.32
CA TRP A 932 5.04 -8.98 -14.75
C TRP A 932 3.75 -8.93 -15.57
N HIS A 933 3.55 -9.88 -16.49
CA HIS A 933 2.35 -10.05 -17.34
C HIS A 933 1.51 -11.28 -16.96
#